data_AF-A0A960FWY4-F1
#
_entry.id   AF-A0A960FWY4-F1
#
_cell.length_a   1.000
_cell.length_b   1.000
_cell.length_c   1.000
_cell.angle_alpha   90.00
_cell.angle_beta   90.00
_cell.angle_gamma   90.00
#
_symmetry.space_group_name_H-M   'P 1'
#
loop_
_entity.id
_entity.type
_entity.pdbx_description
1 polymer ?
#
loop_
_entity_poly.entity_id
_entity_poly.type
_entity_poly.pdbx_seq_one_letter_code
_entity_poly.pdbx_strand_id
1 'polypeptide(L)'
;MEVPAGWQDRRRLIMFEGVKAGMALFVNGTFAGYTQGSFLPAEFDLTDHLTPGTNTLTCVVYRFTDGSYLENQDMWVFSGIFRPVWLHSEPLSAIWDLAVTPELTAPYTDGALVVEVSTTHAHGPLELLLRHPGATQWETVAELPAAPTVTHRIAVPDALTWTAETPHLYEVAARIPGHVKSTRTGIRSIEIVDEQLRVNGVRIMLKGVNRHDFDPDHGWAVPEYRYREDLLKAKQLNINAIRTSHYPNPQIFYDTCDELGLYVMDECDLETHGVRRKNVPGDNPVWTAAVVDRMERMVLADRNHPSIIMWSLGNEAGEGGPDGGNFVMMKAAARAIDDSRPFHYEGDHNPAISDVVSRMYATAEQMAALGRHEGLNPSPAALLTDRFLTDDKLVTPQMQTGRPVLLCEYAHAMENSLGNFAEYIDVFYRYPNQAGGFIWDYIDQSIRRDGKWLYGGDFGDHPTHRYFCANGILAADRSEHPSAQEVFWGYRNLVVEPVDARSGRYRLTNRHSFTDAGAFTPIVEVLVDGEVVSTADLEPVALAPWNSTELQVPEAAVPQSGDVVVRFSFVTREATAARPAGTTVAFDEFGFGRPATSALPTGTRPSVAGDVVTAGPTRLEFDPQDGSLVSWHVDGREILSGPLRRNYWRALTDNDRGFGNFDPRLQRFLIDTSWRDVRSRVDRFTTGGIGDGVRVLFALRSSLFSRALLWYDVLPDGSFIAHHELVPRKTMVRLGFTMRLPGVQRVRWLGKGPHENYIDRNHGAWTAVHDLPLTDLHHDYMRPQENGNHTRVRWLEVAGDTATVRAQDGTGDLLGFTAWPYTQEALDAAEHIHELAHTSDATINIDRQQRGVGGDTPGVAALLPPYRMPAGRRYEVTVRLDASVE
;
A
#
# COMPACT_ATOMS: atom_id res chain seq x y z
N MET A 1 -33.59 -15.67 -24.87
CA MET A 1 -34.19 -14.66 -23.97
C MET A 1 -35.63 -14.42 -24.37
N GLU A 2 -36.50 -14.04 -23.44
CA GLU A 2 -37.91 -13.71 -23.72
C GLU A 2 -38.11 -12.20 -23.73
N VAL A 3 -38.63 -11.65 -24.84
CA VAL A 3 -38.95 -10.22 -24.98
C VAL A 3 -40.45 -10.02 -24.75
N PRO A 4 -40.87 -9.15 -23.81
CA PRO A 4 -42.28 -8.88 -23.55
C PRO A 4 -43.00 -8.30 -24.78
N ALA A 5 -44.27 -8.70 -24.99
CA ALA A 5 -45.08 -8.17 -26.09
C ALA A 5 -45.30 -6.65 -26.03
N GLY A 6 -45.24 -6.05 -24.84
CA GLY A 6 -45.40 -4.60 -24.64
C GLY A 6 -44.21 -3.74 -25.09
N TRP A 7 -43.16 -4.34 -25.66
CA TRP A 7 -41.97 -3.63 -26.14
C TRP A 7 -41.98 -3.31 -27.64
N GLN A 8 -43.03 -3.70 -28.37
CA GLN A 8 -43.09 -3.56 -29.85
C GLN A 8 -42.87 -2.12 -30.34
N ASP A 9 -43.44 -1.13 -29.66
CA ASP A 9 -43.36 0.29 -30.02
C ASP A 9 -42.27 1.05 -29.25
N ARG A 10 -41.28 0.33 -28.72
CA ARG A 10 -40.22 0.88 -27.89
C ARG A 10 -38.85 0.57 -28.46
N ARG A 11 -37.87 1.42 -28.12
CA ARG A 11 -36.46 1.08 -28.31
C ARG A 11 -36.09 -0.10 -27.43
N ARG A 12 -35.25 -0.98 -27.93
CA ARG A 12 -34.83 -2.20 -27.25
C ARG A 12 -33.32 -2.27 -27.29
N LEU A 13 -32.71 -1.98 -26.16
CA LEU A 13 -31.28 -1.72 -26.02
C LEU A 13 -30.68 -2.84 -25.18
N ILE A 14 -29.51 -3.34 -25.58
CA ILE A 14 -28.72 -4.24 -24.74
C ILE A 14 -27.42 -3.57 -24.34
N MET A 15 -27.09 -3.65 -23.06
CA MET A 15 -25.84 -3.17 -22.48
C MET A 15 -24.93 -4.35 -22.16
N PHE A 16 -23.66 -4.25 -22.57
CA PHE A 16 -22.56 -5.07 -22.09
C PHE A 16 -21.59 -4.15 -21.35
N GLU A 17 -21.43 -4.35 -20.04
CA GLU A 17 -20.57 -3.48 -19.22
C GLU A 17 -19.07 -3.79 -19.36
N GLY A 18 -18.70 -4.95 -19.91
CA GLY A 18 -17.31 -5.34 -20.10
C GLY A 18 -17.15 -6.69 -20.77
N VAL A 19 -16.43 -6.70 -21.90
CA VAL A 19 -16.15 -7.90 -22.70
C VAL A 19 -14.73 -7.83 -23.26
N LYS A 20 -13.88 -8.81 -22.93
CA LYS A 20 -12.49 -8.85 -23.40
C LYS A 20 -12.25 -9.91 -24.48
N ALA A 21 -11.54 -9.63 -25.58
CA ALA A 21 -10.95 -8.34 -26.01
C ALA A 21 -11.78 -7.62 -27.09
N GLY A 22 -12.70 -8.34 -27.73
CA GLY A 22 -13.68 -7.80 -28.66
C GLY A 22 -14.80 -8.80 -28.90
N MET A 23 -15.96 -8.30 -29.31
CA MET A 23 -17.16 -9.12 -29.44
C MET A 23 -17.97 -8.76 -30.68
N ALA A 24 -18.36 -9.76 -31.45
CA ALA A 24 -19.43 -9.64 -32.45
C ALA A 24 -20.75 -10.17 -31.89
N LEU A 25 -21.82 -9.39 -32.03
CA LEU A 25 -23.16 -9.72 -31.55
C LEU A 25 -24.06 -10.12 -32.73
N PHE A 26 -24.76 -11.24 -32.57
CA PHE A 26 -25.82 -11.67 -33.48
C PHE A 26 -27.12 -11.89 -32.71
N VAL A 27 -28.23 -11.47 -33.32
CA VAL A 27 -29.58 -11.62 -32.78
C VAL A 27 -30.44 -12.32 -33.82
N ASN A 28 -31.07 -13.42 -33.43
CA ASN A 28 -31.89 -14.26 -34.31
C ASN A 28 -31.17 -14.64 -35.62
N GLY A 29 -29.86 -14.87 -35.54
CA GLY A 29 -29.01 -15.24 -36.68
C GLY A 29 -28.54 -14.06 -37.56
N THR A 30 -28.92 -12.82 -37.24
CA THR A 30 -28.52 -11.61 -37.97
C THR A 30 -27.44 -10.84 -37.20
N PHE A 31 -26.46 -10.27 -37.91
CA PHE A 31 -25.40 -9.46 -37.29
C PHE A 31 -25.98 -8.15 -36.77
N ALA A 32 -25.76 -7.86 -35.49
CA ALA A 32 -26.25 -6.65 -34.82
C ALA A 32 -25.14 -5.63 -34.56
N GLY A 33 -23.88 -6.06 -34.39
CA GLY A 33 -22.77 -5.12 -34.21
C GLY A 33 -21.47 -5.75 -33.69
N TYR A 34 -20.46 -4.90 -33.50
CA TYR A 34 -19.14 -5.26 -32.99
C TYR A 34 -18.62 -4.19 -32.01
N THR A 35 -17.81 -4.59 -31.03
CA THR A 35 -17.19 -3.67 -30.04
C THR A 35 -15.78 -4.10 -29.63
N GLN A 36 -14.94 -3.13 -29.24
CA GLN A 36 -13.63 -3.26 -28.57
C GLN A 36 -13.49 -2.23 -27.44
N GLY A 37 -12.51 -2.39 -26.57
CA GLY A 37 -12.36 -1.59 -25.34
C GLY A 37 -12.94 -2.35 -24.17
N SER A 38 -12.13 -3.23 -23.59
CA SER A 38 -12.60 -4.34 -22.75
C SER A 38 -13.30 -3.91 -21.47
N PHE A 39 -12.85 -2.79 -20.91
CA PHE A 39 -13.34 -2.25 -19.64
C PHE A 39 -14.33 -1.08 -19.82
N LEU A 40 -14.74 -0.81 -21.06
CA LEU A 40 -15.71 0.23 -21.40
C LEU A 40 -17.06 -0.39 -21.77
N PRO A 41 -18.19 0.23 -21.36
CA PRO A 41 -19.51 -0.26 -21.72
C PRO A 41 -19.74 -0.20 -23.24
N ALA A 42 -20.59 -1.10 -23.74
CA ALA A 42 -21.04 -1.15 -25.13
C ALA A 42 -22.56 -1.39 -25.19
N GLU A 43 -23.28 -0.44 -25.80
CA GLU A 43 -24.72 -0.53 -26.00
C GLU A 43 -25.07 -0.77 -27.47
N PHE A 44 -26.04 -1.64 -27.74
CA PHE A 44 -26.56 -1.90 -29.09
C PHE A 44 -28.07 -1.66 -29.15
N ASP A 45 -28.53 -0.94 -30.18
CA ASP A 45 -29.94 -0.82 -30.52
C ASP A 45 -30.41 -2.06 -31.30
N LEU A 46 -31.19 -2.90 -30.62
CA LEU A 46 -31.70 -4.17 -31.15
C LEU A 46 -33.17 -4.08 -31.58
N THR A 47 -33.70 -2.86 -31.71
CA THR A 47 -35.10 -2.61 -32.08
C THR A 47 -35.52 -3.36 -33.35
N ASP A 48 -34.66 -3.37 -34.38
CA ASP A 48 -34.98 -4.04 -35.65
C ASP A 48 -34.62 -5.53 -35.66
N HIS A 49 -33.93 -6.03 -34.63
CA HIS A 49 -33.47 -7.40 -34.55
C HIS A 49 -34.36 -8.29 -33.65
N LEU A 50 -35.02 -7.69 -32.66
CA LEU A 50 -35.82 -8.40 -31.67
C LEU A 50 -37.29 -8.50 -32.06
N THR A 51 -37.88 -9.67 -31.78
CA THR A 51 -39.31 -9.93 -31.95
C THR A 51 -39.96 -10.25 -30.60
N PRO A 52 -41.29 -10.07 -30.43
CA PRO A 52 -41.98 -10.52 -29.23
C PRO A 52 -41.81 -12.03 -28.97
N GLY A 53 -41.56 -12.41 -27.72
CA GLY A 53 -41.35 -13.80 -27.32
C GLY A 53 -39.88 -14.24 -27.38
N THR A 54 -39.64 -15.49 -27.77
CA THR A 54 -38.32 -16.10 -27.71
C THR A 54 -37.37 -15.55 -28.78
N ASN A 55 -36.23 -15.03 -28.33
CA ASN A 55 -35.13 -14.57 -29.18
C ASN A 55 -33.81 -15.27 -28.81
N THR A 56 -32.95 -15.45 -29.80
CA THR A 56 -31.60 -16.00 -29.61
C THR A 56 -30.57 -14.89 -29.71
N LEU A 57 -29.70 -14.80 -28.71
CA LEU A 57 -28.48 -13.99 -28.75
C LEU A 57 -27.27 -14.91 -28.88
N THR A 58 -26.37 -14.56 -29.80
CA THR A 58 -25.09 -15.24 -29.99
C THR A 58 -23.98 -14.20 -29.92
N CYS A 59 -23.10 -14.31 -28.93
CA CYS A 59 -21.90 -13.49 -28.79
C CYS A 59 -20.67 -14.28 -29.21
N VAL A 60 -19.92 -13.78 -30.20
CA VAL A 60 -18.62 -14.33 -30.60
C VAL A 60 -17.54 -13.46 -29.99
N VAL A 61 -16.88 -13.96 -28.94
CA VAL A 61 -15.84 -13.24 -28.20
C VAL A 61 -14.46 -13.66 -28.68
N TYR A 62 -13.66 -12.68 -29.06
CA TYR A 62 -12.28 -12.87 -29.51
C TYR A 62 -11.32 -12.64 -28.35
N ARG A 63 -10.43 -13.62 -28.10
CA ARG A 63 -9.42 -13.50 -27.05
C ARG A 63 -8.40 -12.40 -27.34
N PHE A 64 -8.02 -12.25 -28.61
CA PHE A 64 -7.09 -11.21 -29.07
C PHE A 64 -7.64 -10.51 -30.29
N THR A 65 -7.50 -9.20 -30.30
CA THR A 65 -7.85 -8.28 -31.39
C THR A 65 -6.70 -7.30 -31.61
N ASP A 66 -6.83 -6.37 -32.57
CA ASP A 66 -5.94 -5.21 -32.67
C ASP A 66 -6.00 -4.32 -31.42
N GLY A 67 -7.17 -4.17 -30.79
CA GLY A 67 -7.32 -3.48 -29.52
C GLY A 67 -6.48 -4.07 -28.38
N SER A 68 -6.10 -5.35 -28.43
CA SER A 68 -5.22 -5.97 -27.43
C SER A 68 -3.81 -5.36 -27.40
N TYR A 69 -3.37 -4.64 -28.44
CA TYR A 69 -2.13 -3.85 -28.38
C TYR A 69 -2.22 -2.65 -27.43
N LEU A 70 -3.44 -2.18 -27.14
CA LEU A 70 -3.74 -1.06 -26.25
C LEU A 70 -4.13 -1.51 -24.83
N GLU A 71 -4.09 -2.82 -24.55
CA GLU A 71 -4.51 -3.42 -23.28
C GLU A 71 -3.42 -4.36 -22.75
N ASN A 72 -2.21 -3.82 -22.55
CA ASN A 72 -1.01 -4.53 -22.13
C ASN A 72 -0.60 -4.24 -20.67
N GLN A 73 -1.59 -4.05 -19.78
CA GLN A 73 -1.38 -3.85 -18.35
C GLN A 73 -0.65 -5.04 -17.70
N ASP A 74 0.12 -4.78 -16.63
CA ASP A 74 0.75 -5.80 -15.78
C ASP A 74 -0.28 -6.51 -14.88
N MET A 75 -1.02 -7.45 -15.48
CA MET A 75 -2.08 -8.21 -14.85
C MET A 75 -2.31 -9.57 -15.53
N TRP A 76 -3.20 -10.40 -14.98
CA TRP A 76 -3.63 -11.64 -15.62
C TRP A 76 -4.26 -11.43 -17.00
N VAL A 77 -4.00 -12.30 -17.98
CA VAL A 77 -4.60 -12.17 -19.32
C VAL A 77 -5.78 -13.13 -19.49
N PHE A 78 -6.97 -12.72 -19.01
CA PHE A 78 -8.24 -13.44 -19.21
C PHE A 78 -8.95 -13.04 -20.52
N SER A 79 -10.15 -13.60 -20.76
CA SER A 79 -11.06 -13.25 -21.86
C SER A 79 -12.48 -13.68 -21.55
N GLY A 80 -13.49 -13.03 -22.13
CA GLY A 80 -14.89 -13.38 -21.94
C GLY A 80 -15.78 -12.16 -21.66
N ILE A 81 -17.06 -12.41 -21.44
CA ILE A 81 -18.01 -11.43 -20.89
C ILE A 81 -17.87 -11.51 -19.38
N PHE A 82 -17.22 -10.51 -18.77
CA PHE A 82 -16.79 -10.56 -17.37
C PHE A 82 -17.52 -9.55 -16.46
N ARG A 83 -18.28 -8.63 -17.06
CA ARG A 83 -19.20 -7.71 -16.35
C ARG A 83 -20.66 -7.96 -16.79
N PRO A 84 -21.64 -7.41 -16.06
CA PRO A 84 -23.06 -7.62 -16.33
C PRO A 84 -23.49 -7.36 -17.79
N VAL A 85 -24.54 -8.09 -18.18
CA VAL A 85 -25.27 -7.89 -19.45
C VAL A 85 -26.74 -7.76 -19.12
N TRP A 86 -27.37 -6.70 -19.60
CA TRP A 86 -28.79 -6.47 -19.34
C TRP A 86 -29.47 -5.85 -20.55
N LEU A 87 -30.74 -6.22 -20.71
CA LEU A 87 -31.61 -5.73 -21.78
C LEU A 87 -32.62 -4.76 -21.16
N HIS A 88 -32.78 -3.60 -21.78
CA HIS A 88 -33.75 -2.60 -21.36
C HIS A 88 -34.52 -2.03 -22.54
N SER A 89 -35.55 -1.25 -22.22
CA SER A 89 -36.41 -0.66 -23.23
C SER A 89 -36.79 0.76 -22.86
N GLU A 90 -36.58 1.67 -23.80
CA GLU A 90 -36.91 3.08 -23.69
C GLU A 90 -38.09 3.45 -24.63
N PRO A 91 -38.96 4.40 -24.24
CA PRO A 91 -39.95 4.94 -25.17
C PRO A 91 -39.27 5.67 -26.34
N LEU A 92 -39.96 5.87 -27.47
CA LEU A 92 -39.41 6.63 -28.60
C LEU A 92 -39.16 8.11 -28.28
N SER A 93 -40.00 8.67 -27.40
CA SER A 93 -39.83 9.98 -26.76
C SER A 93 -39.06 9.77 -25.46
N ALA A 94 -37.74 9.90 -25.49
CA ALA A 94 -36.87 9.60 -24.36
C ALA A 94 -35.85 10.71 -24.08
N ILE A 95 -35.34 10.68 -22.85
CA ILE A 95 -34.15 11.42 -22.43
C ILE A 95 -32.99 10.50 -22.77
N TRP A 96 -32.19 10.90 -23.73
CA TRP A 96 -31.03 10.12 -24.16
C TRP A 96 -29.91 10.23 -23.14
N ASP A 97 -29.63 11.45 -22.68
CA ASP A 97 -28.47 11.76 -21.85
C ASP A 97 -28.79 12.86 -20.82
N LEU A 98 -28.14 12.81 -19.66
CA LEU A 98 -28.26 13.74 -18.55
C LEU A 98 -26.86 14.02 -18.00
N ALA A 99 -26.31 15.19 -18.31
CA ALA A 99 -25.04 15.67 -17.79
C ALA A 99 -25.27 16.71 -16.70
N VAL A 100 -24.53 16.61 -15.60
CA VAL A 100 -24.62 17.54 -14.48
C VAL A 100 -23.23 18.02 -14.10
N THR A 101 -22.97 19.31 -14.35
CA THR A 101 -21.69 19.95 -14.04
C THR A 101 -21.86 20.86 -12.81
N PRO A 102 -21.18 20.58 -11.69
CA PRO A 102 -21.23 21.45 -10.53
C PRO A 102 -20.42 22.74 -10.76
N GLU A 103 -20.98 23.87 -10.33
CA GLU A 103 -20.28 25.15 -10.24
C GLU A 103 -20.12 25.54 -8.77
N LEU A 104 -18.89 25.81 -8.37
CA LEU A 104 -18.55 26.34 -7.05
C LEU A 104 -17.34 27.27 -7.20
N THR A 105 -17.51 28.55 -6.87
CA THR A 105 -16.46 29.57 -6.98
C THR A 105 -16.29 30.29 -5.65
N ALA A 106 -15.16 30.97 -5.47
CA ALA A 106 -14.88 31.73 -4.25
C ALA A 106 -16.04 32.69 -3.91
N PRO A 107 -16.54 32.71 -2.65
CA PRO A 107 -15.94 32.15 -1.44
C PRO A 107 -16.27 30.67 -1.13
N TYR A 108 -16.74 29.90 -2.11
CA TYR A 108 -17.02 28.45 -2.05
C TYR A 108 -18.19 28.07 -1.11
N THR A 109 -19.19 28.95 -1.00
CA THR A 109 -20.40 28.76 -0.17
C THR A 109 -21.64 28.48 -1.02
N ASP A 110 -21.91 29.34 -2.01
CA ASP A 110 -23.05 29.20 -2.92
C ASP A 110 -22.65 28.37 -4.13
N GLY A 111 -23.43 27.31 -4.39
CA GLY A 111 -23.21 26.41 -5.51
C GLY A 111 -24.24 26.56 -6.61
N ALA A 112 -24.00 25.91 -7.74
CA ALA A 112 -25.02 25.63 -8.73
C ALA A 112 -24.76 24.28 -9.42
N LEU A 113 -25.79 23.75 -10.06
CA LEU A 113 -25.73 22.59 -10.92
C LEU A 113 -26.17 23.00 -12.32
N VAL A 114 -25.26 22.94 -13.29
CA VAL A 114 -25.58 23.12 -14.71
C VAL A 114 -26.01 21.76 -15.25
N VAL A 115 -27.29 21.65 -15.57
CA VAL A 115 -27.92 20.43 -16.04
C VAL A 115 -28.14 20.54 -17.55
N GLU A 116 -27.51 19.64 -18.30
CA GLU A 116 -27.75 19.47 -19.73
C GLU A 116 -28.54 18.17 -19.96
N VAL A 117 -29.68 18.31 -20.62
CA VAL A 117 -30.56 17.19 -20.95
C VAL A 117 -30.66 17.07 -22.46
N SER A 118 -30.21 15.94 -22.99
CA SER A 118 -30.41 15.59 -24.40
C SER A 118 -31.57 14.62 -24.56
N THR A 119 -32.45 14.87 -25.53
CA THR A 119 -33.67 14.10 -25.75
C THR A 119 -33.81 13.64 -27.20
N THR A 120 -34.57 12.56 -27.40
CA THR A 120 -34.97 12.05 -28.71
C THR A 120 -36.48 12.07 -28.81
N HIS A 121 -37.01 12.75 -29.84
CA HIS A 121 -38.45 12.88 -30.10
C HIS A 121 -39.30 13.29 -28.88
N ALA A 122 -38.75 14.08 -27.96
CA ALA A 122 -39.45 14.44 -26.74
C ALA A 122 -40.66 15.35 -27.02
N HIS A 123 -41.78 15.03 -26.38
CA HIS A 123 -43.01 15.81 -26.43
C HIS A 123 -43.51 16.16 -25.03
N GLY A 124 -43.93 17.41 -24.82
CA GLY A 124 -44.44 17.89 -23.53
C GLY A 124 -43.40 18.67 -22.70
N PRO A 125 -43.74 19.05 -21.46
CA PRO A 125 -42.82 19.78 -20.59
C PRO A 125 -41.68 18.87 -20.10
N LEU A 126 -40.48 19.43 -20.02
CA LEU A 126 -39.32 18.88 -19.34
C LEU A 126 -39.28 19.45 -17.91
N GLU A 127 -39.49 18.60 -16.91
CA GLU A 127 -39.30 18.93 -15.50
C GLU A 127 -37.87 18.60 -15.09
N LEU A 128 -37.20 19.55 -14.42
CA LEU A 128 -35.96 19.29 -13.69
C LEU A 128 -36.28 19.17 -12.21
N LEU A 129 -35.75 18.12 -11.59
CA LEU A 129 -35.99 17.77 -10.20
C LEU A 129 -34.68 17.70 -9.44
N LEU A 130 -34.67 18.20 -8.21
CA LEU A 130 -33.54 18.15 -7.30
C LEU A 130 -33.96 17.47 -5.99
N ARG A 131 -33.07 16.64 -5.44
CA ARG A 131 -33.17 16.14 -4.06
C ARG A 131 -31.90 16.48 -3.32
N HIS A 132 -32.04 17.25 -2.24
CA HIS A 132 -30.95 17.67 -1.39
C HIS A 132 -30.40 16.50 -0.54
N PRO A 133 -29.14 16.58 -0.06
CA PRO A 133 -28.59 15.59 0.85
C PRO A 133 -29.50 15.34 2.07
N GLY A 134 -29.84 14.07 2.31
CA GLY A 134 -30.70 13.66 3.42
C GLY A 134 -32.21 13.91 3.23
N ALA A 135 -32.63 14.57 2.15
CA ALA A 135 -34.05 14.74 1.83
C ALA A 135 -34.63 13.46 1.22
N THR A 136 -35.92 13.19 1.48
CA THR A 136 -36.64 12.02 0.92
C THR A 136 -37.52 12.37 -0.28
N GLN A 137 -37.87 13.65 -0.44
CA GLN A 137 -38.76 14.14 -1.49
C GLN A 137 -37.98 14.86 -2.60
N TRP A 138 -38.52 14.81 -3.81
CA TRP A 138 -38.03 15.57 -4.96
C TRP A 138 -38.70 16.94 -5.01
N GLU A 139 -37.91 17.97 -5.30
CA GLU A 139 -38.37 19.33 -5.60
C GLU A 139 -38.33 19.55 -7.12
N THR A 140 -39.42 20.06 -7.71
CA THR A 140 -39.40 20.56 -9.09
C THR A 140 -38.77 21.95 -9.11
N VAL A 141 -37.56 22.04 -9.65
CA VAL A 141 -36.76 23.28 -9.67
C VAL A 141 -36.90 24.05 -10.98
N ALA A 142 -37.32 23.40 -12.06
CA ALA A 142 -37.65 24.05 -13.32
C ALA A 142 -38.65 23.25 -14.15
N GLU A 143 -39.47 23.96 -14.94
CA GLU A 143 -40.29 23.42 -16.02
C GLU A 143 -39.92 24.12 -17.33
N LEU A 144 -39.46 23.35 -18.31
CA LEU A 144 -38.88 23.85 -19.56
C LEU A 144 -39.60 23.23 -20.75
N PRO A 145 -39.61 23.89 -21.93
CA PRO A 145 -40.06 23.23 -23.14
C PRO A 145 -39.08 22.12 -23.51
N ALA A 146 -39.59 20.94 -23.91
CA ALA A 146 -38.74 19.90 -24.48
C ALA A 146 -38.08 20.39 -25.79
N ALA A 147 -36.77 20.18 -25.89
CA ALA A 147 -35.96 20.44 -27.08
C ALA A 147 -34.92 19.32 -27.23
N PRO A 148 -34.28 19.16 -28.41
CA PRO A 148 -33.24 18.14 -28.60
C PRO A 148 -32.14 18.20 -27.54
N THR A 149 -31.72 19.40 -27.13
CA THR A 149 -30.82 19.63 -26.01
C THR A 149 -31.30 20.86 -25.24
N VAL A 150 -31.33 20.77 -23.91
CA VAL A 150 -31.69 21.86 -23.00
C VAL A 150 -30.62 21.97 -21.92
N THR A 151 -30.06 23.17 -21.73
CA THR A 151 -29.13 23.47 -20.63
C THR A 151 -29.81 24.43 -19.65
N HIS A 152 -29.80 24.09 -18.37
CA HIS A 152 -30.38 24.92 -17.31
C HIS A 152 -29.50 24.95 -16.08
N ARG A 153 -29.42 26.10 -15.41
CA ARG A 153 -28.60 26.30 -14.21
C ARG A 153 -29.49 26.37 -12.98
N ILE A 154 -29.36 25.37 -12.09
CA ILE A 154 -30.05 25.31 -10.81
C ILE A 154 -29.15 25.94 -9.75
N ALA A 155 -29.56 27.06 -9.15
CA ALA A 155 -28.82 27.69 -8.06
C ALA A 155 -29.08 26.98 -6.72
N VAL A 156 -28.04 26.76 -5.94
CA VAL A 156 -28.08 26.11 -4.62
C VAL A 156 -27.35 27.00 -3.61
N PRO A 157 -28.02 28.00 -3.02
CA PRO A 157 -27.40 28.84 -1.99
C PRO A 157 -27.05 28.01 -0.75
N ASP A 158 -25.97 28.39 -0.05
CA ASP A 158 -25.45 27.67 1.12
C ASP A 158 -25.30 26.16 0.87
N ALA A 159 -24.67 25.81 -0.26
CA ALA A 159 -24.57 24.44 -0.72
C ALA A 159 -23.77 23.57 0.26
N LEU A 160 -24.32 22.41 0.64
CA LEU A 160 -23.52 21.34 1.23
C LEU A 160 -22.56 20.81 0.17
N THR A 161 -21.26 21.02 0.35
CA THR A 161 -20.25 20.64 -0.65
C THR A 161 -19.78 19.20 -0.50
N TRP A 162 -19.37 18.58 -1.60
CA TRP A 162 -18.80 17.24 -1.59
C TRP A 162 -17.29 17.29 -1.41
N THR A 163 -16.76 16.49 -0.49
CA THR A 163 -15.32 16.22 -0.31
C THR A 163 -15.11 14.76 0.11
N ALA A 164 -13.86 14.27 0.11
CA ALA A 164 -13.55 12.94 0.66
C ALA A 164 -13.77 12.84 2.19
N GLU A 165 -13.88 13.97 2.90
CA GLU A 165 -14.13 14.02 4.35
C GLU A 165 -15.63 14.19 4.67
N THR A 166 -16.37 14.90 3.81
CA THR A 166 -17.80 15.22 3.93
C THR A 166 -18.52 14.96 2.60
N PRO A 167 -18.89 13.71 2.28
CA PRO A 167 -19.40 13.32 0.96
C PRO A 167 -20.91 13.62 0.79
N HIS A 168 -21.29 14.89 0.77
CA HIS A 168 -22.69 15.29 0.57
C HIS A 168 -23.13 15.09 -0.89
N LEU A 169 -24.17 14.28 -1.11
CA LEU A 169 -24.69 13.93 -2.43
C LEU A 169 -26.08 14.51 -2.67
N TYR A 170 -26.27 15.12 -3.83
CA TYR A 170 -27.54 15.53 -4.40
C TYR A 170 -27.98 14.49 -5.43
N GLU A 171 -29.28 14.40 -5.67
CA GLU A 171 -29.80 13.70 -6.83
C GLU A 171 -30.50 14.67 -7.76
N VAL A 172 -30.20 14.55 -9.05
CA VAL A 172 -30.78 15.36 -10.12
C VAL A 172 -31.54 14.43 -11.05
N ALA A 173 -32.76 14.80 -11.42
CA ALA A 173 -33.54 14.07 -12.39
C ALA A 173 -34.14 15.00 -13.45
N ALA A 174 -34.21 14.49 -14.67
CA ALA A 174 -34.95 15.07 -15.76
C ALA A 174 -36.16 14.18 -16.05
N ARG A 175 -37.34 14.79 -16.18
CA ARG A 175 -38.59 14.07 -16.48
C ARG A 175 -39.30 14.70 -17.65
N ILE A 176 -39.71 13.86 -18.59
CA ILE A 176 -40.69 14.17 -19.63
C ILE A 176 -41.88 13.20 -19.49
N PRO A 177 -43.03 13.43 -20.13
CA PRO A 177 -44.15 12.50 -20.07
C PRO A 177 -43.73 11.06 -20.41
N GLY A 178 -43.87 10.15 -19.45
CA GLY A 178 -43.57 8.72 -19.62
C GLY A 178 -42.09 8.31 -19.55
N HIS A 179 -41.17 9.23 -19.24
CA HIS A 179 -39.74 8.91 -19.11
C HIS A 179 -39.01 9.79 -18.08
N VAL A 180 -38.14 9.18 -17.30
CA VAL A 180 -37.31 9.87 -16.29
C VAL A 180 -35.90 9.28 -16.34
N LYS A 181 -34.88 10.15 -16.29
CA LYS A 181 -33.49 9.77 -16.01
C LYS A 181 -33.00 10.57 -14.81
N SER A 182 -32.19 9.94 -13.96
CA SER A 182 -31.63 10.56 -12.77
C SER A 182 -30.19 10.15 -12.57
N THR A 183 -29.43 11.02 -11.93
CA THR A 183 -28.05 10.76 -11.51
C THR A 183 -27.78 11.37 -10.14
N ARG A 184 -26.78 10.84 -9.45
CA ARG A 184 -26.21 11.45 -8.23
C ARG A 184 -25.07 12.38 -8.61
N THR A 185 -24.90 13.44 -7.84
CA THR A 185 -23.75 14.33 -7.99
C THR A 185 -23.41 15.02 -6.67
N GLY A 186 -22.29 15.73 -6.64
CA GLY A 186 -21.82 16.51 -5.50
C GLY A 186 -21.35 17.89 -5.95
N ILE A 187 -21.73 18.93 -5.22
CA ILE A 187 -21.29 20.29 -5.50
C ILE A 187 -19.85 20.45 -5.00
N ARG A 188 -18.91 20.60 -5.93
CA ARG A 188 -17.49 20.82 -5.64
C ARG A 188 -16.80 21.52 -6.80
N SER A 189 -15.64 22.12 -6.53
CA SER A 189 -14.70 22.59 -7.55
C SER A 189 -13.35 21.89 -7.43
N ILE A 190 -12.65 21.77 -8.56
CA ILE A 190 -11.26 21.32 -8.60
C ILE A 190 -10.47 22.36 -9.36
N GLU A 191 -9.35 22.76 -8.79
CA GLU A 191 -8.49 23.77 -9.40
C GLU A 191 -7.02 23.49 -9.12
N ILE A 192 -6.18 23.93 -10.05
CA ILE A 192 -4.73 24.01 -9.85
C ILE A 192 -4.40 25.49 -9.67
N VAL A 193 -4.05 25.88 -8.46
CA VAL A 193 -3.72 27.26 -8.08
C VAL A 193 -2.46 27.24 -7.24
N ASP A 194 -1.49 28.10 -7.59
CA ASP A 194 -0.17 28.14 -6.95
C ASP A 194 0.51 26.76 -6.91
N GLU A 195 0.39 25.99 -8.00
CA GLU A 195 0.95 24.64 -8.15
C GLU A 195 0.39 23.63 -7.13
N GLN A 196 -0.79 23.91 -6.57
CA GLN A 196 -1.48 23.02 -5.64
C GLN A 196 -2.74 22.49 -6.28
N LEU A 197 -2.97 21.19 -6.14
CA LEU A 197 -4.29 20.60 -6.36
C LEU A 197 -5.21 20.99 -5.20
N ARG A 198 -6.29 21.70 -5.53
CA ARG A 198 -7.27 22.17 -4.54
C ARG A 198 -8.66 21.63 -4.85
N VAL A 199 -9.40 21.34 -3.78
CA VAL A 199 -10.83 21.05 -3.82
C VAL A 199 -11.53 22.12 -3.00
N ASN A 200 -12.54 22.77 -3.57
CA ASN A 200 -13.31 23.83 -2.89
C ASN A 200 -12.42 24.94 -2.30
N GLY A 201 -11.35 25.35 -3.02
CA GLY A 201 -10.40 26.36 -2.56
C GLY A 201 -9.32 25.87 -1.59
N VAL A 202 -9.36 24.62 -1.14
CA VAL A 202 -8.45 24.07 -0.13
C VAL A 202 -7.48 23.08 -0.74
N ARG A 203 -6.19 23.21 -0.43
CA ARG A 203 -5.16 22.22 -0.79
C ARG A 203 -5.54 20.84 -0.26
N ILE A 204 -5.47 19.84 -1.13
CA ILE A 204 -5.61 18.44 -0.75
C ILE A 204 -4.27 17.71 -0.91
N MET A 205 -4.11 16.63 -0.15
CA MET A 205 -3.00 15.69 -0.29
C MET A 205 -3.58 14.35 -0.75
N LEU A 206 -3.11 13.81 -1.87
CA LEU A 206 -3.49 12.50 -2.36
C LEU A 206 -2.74 11.43 -1.54
N LYS A 207 -3.51 10.75 -0.69
CA LYS A 207 -3.09 9.61 0.13
C LYS A 207 -3.65 8.36 -0.51
N GLY A 208 -3.07 8.00 -1.66
CA GLY A 208 -3.70 7.14 -2.63
C GLY A 208 -3.16 5.72 -2.69
N VAL A 209 -3.92 4.85 -3.35
CA VAL A 209 -3.48 3.51 -3.79
C VAL A 209 -3.91 3.26 -5.23
N ASN A 210 -3.11 2.52 -5.98
CA ASN A 210 -3.52 1.92 -7.26
C ASN A 210 -4.34 0.67 -6.95
N ARG A 211 -5.48 0.48 -7.61
CA ARG A 211 -6.36 -0.68 -7.40
C ARG A 211 -6.73 -1.33 -8.73
N HIS A 212 -6.23 -2.53 -8.96
CA HIS A 212 -6.77 -3.46 -9.95
C HIS A 212 -8.11 -4.05 -9.52
N ASP A 213 -9.02 -4.23 -10.48
CA ASP A 213 -10.32 -4.87 -10.24
C ASP A 213 -10.19 -6.40 -10.26
N PHE A 214 -9.79 -6.99 -9.13
CA PHE A 214 -9.45 -8.41 -9.03
C PHE A 214 -10.05 -9.11 -7.79
N ASP A 215 -10.58 -10.32 -7.99
CA ASP A 215 -11.01 -11.24 -6.95
C ASP A 215 -10.30 -12.60 -7.13
N PRO A 216 -9.79 -13.23 -6.05
CA PRO A 216 -8.98 -14.45 -6.14
C PRO A 216 -9.71 -15.67 -6.70
N ASP A 217 -11.05 -15.69 -6.61
CA ASP A 217 -11.86 -16.82 -7.07
C ASP A 217 -12.55 -16.51 -8.42
N HIS A 218 -12.80 -15.23 -8.73
CA HIS A 218 -13.58 -14.79 -9.90
C HIS A 218 -12.77 -13.99 -10.94
N GLY A 219 -11.48 -13.72 -10.68
CA GLY A 219 -10.65 -12.88 -11.55
C GLY A 219 -11.23 -11.47 -11.66
N TRP A 220 -11.47 -10.99 -12.89
CA TRP A 220 -12.07 -9.67 -13.12
C TRP A 220 -13.59 -9.62 -12.97
N ALA A 221 -14.26 -10.77 -12.77
CA ALA A 221 -15.69 -10.79 -12.47
C ALA A 221 -15.92 -10.56 -10.96
N VAL A 222 -15.43 -9.41 -10.47
CA VAL A 222 -15.42 -9.08 -9.04
C VAL A 222 -16.86 -9.02 -8.49
N PRO A 223 -17.17 -9.73 -7.40
CA PRO A 223 -18.50 -9.67 -6.79
C PRO A 223 -18.85 -8.27 -6.28
N GLU A 224 -20.12 -7.85 -6.42
CA GLU A 224 -20.59 -6.51 -6.05
C GLU A 224 -20.24 -6.09 -4.60
N TYR A 225 -20.36 -7.01 -3.64
CA TYR A 225 -20.07 -6.71 -2.24
C TYR A 225 -18.59 -6.35 -2.00
N ARG A 226 -17.69 -6.82 -2.88
CA ARG A 226 -16.24 -6.65 -2.75
C ARG A 226 -15.82 -5.19 -2.92
N TYR A 227 -16.50 -4.43 -3.76
CA TYR A 227 -16.24 -3.00 -3.94
C TYR A 227 -16.44 -2.24 -2.62
N ARG A 228 -17.53 -2.51 -1.90
CA ARG A 228 -17.77 -1.85 -0.62
C ARG A 228 -16.78 -2.31 0.46
N GLU A 229 -16.45 -3.60 0.50
CA GLU A 229 -15.44 -4.15 1.41
C GLU A 229 -14.07 -3.45 1.22
N ASP A 230 -13.58 -3.43 -0.02
CA ASP A 230 -12.32 -2.79 -0.41
C ASP A 230 -12.32 -1.29 -0.02
N LEU A 231 -13.36 -0.55 -0.41
CA LEU A 231 -13.38 0.91 -0.20
C LEU A 231 -13.59 1.31 1.27
N LEU A 232 -14.30 0.51 2.07
CA LEU A 232 -14.37 0.70 3.53
C LEU A 232 -13.00 0.46 4.17
N LYS A 233 -12.30 -0.60 3.76
CA LYS A 233 -10.96 -0.92 4.25
C LYS A 233 -9.96 0.18 3.89
N ALA A 234 -10.03 0.74 2.68
CA ALA A 234 -9.21 1.89 2.30
C ALA A 234 -9.40 3.07 3.26
N LYS A 235 -10.66 3.46 3.54
CA LYS A 235 -10.97 4.52 4.52
C LYS A 235 -10.45 4.19 5.91
N GLN A 236 -10.52 2.93 6.33
CA GLN A 236 -9.99 2.48 7.62
C GLN A 236 -8.46 2.59 7.71
N LEU A 237 -7.74 2.50 6.59
CA LEU A 237 -6.30 2.70 6.49
C LEU A 237 -5.88 4.16 6.22
N ASN A 238 -6.79 5.13 6.42
CA ASN A 238 -6.56 6.56 6.14
C ASN A 238 -6.30 6.91 4.66
N ILE A 239 -6.59 6.00 3.73
CA ILE A 239 -6.53 6.27 2.29
C ILE A 239 -7.70 7.19 1.92
N ASN A 240 -7.42 8.20 1.09
CA ASN A 240 -8.43 9.15 0.61
C ASN A 240 -8.57 9.19 -0.91
N ALA A 241 -7.73 8.47 -1.65
CA ALA A 241 -7.72 8.50 -3.11
C ALA A 241 -7.48 7.10 -3.71
N ILE A 242 -8.10 6.81 -4.85
CA ILE A 242 -7.89 5.58 -5.63
C ILE A 242 -7.54 5.97 -7.08
N ARG A 243 -6.51 5.34 -7.65
CA ARG A 243 -6.27 5.34 -9.10
C ARG A 243 -6.77 4.03 -9.68
N THR A 244 -7.60 4.08 -10.73
CA THR A 244 -8.17 2.89 -11.38
C THR A 244 -7.16 2.26 -12.34
N SER A 245 -6.09 1.67 -11.80
CA SER A 245 -5.01 1.07 -12.56
C SER A 245 -5.50 -0.15 -13.38
N HIS A 246 -5.45 -0.16 -14.71
CA HIS A 246 -5.22 0.97 -15.64
C HIS A 246 -6.34 1.01 -16.69
N TYR A 247 -7.57 1.14 -16.19
CA TYR A 247 -8.80 1.09 -16.96
C TYR A 247 -10.00 1.55 -16.11
N PRO A 248 -11.15 1.90 -16.73
CA PRO A 248 -12.35 2.26 -15.99
C PRO A 248 -12.95 1.07 -15.22
N ASN A 249 -13.38 1.33 -14.00
CA ASN A 249 -14.06 0.36 -13.12
C ASN A 249 -15.57 0.33 -13.43
N PRO A 250 -16.36 -0.64 -12.90
CA PRO A 250 -17.81 -0.61 -13.11
C PRO A 250 -18.47 0.48 -12.25
N GLN A 251 -19.67 0.92 -12.64
CA GLN A 251 -20.39 2.05 -12.01
C GLN A 251 -20.51 1.92 -10.47
N ILE A 252 -20.73 0.71 -9.96
CA ILE A 252 -20.82 0.43 -8.51
C ILE A 252 -19.58 0.89 -7.74
N PHE A 253 -18.39 0.89 -8.35
CA PHE A 253 -17.16 1.40 -7.74
C PHE A 253 -17.25 2.91 -7.52
N TYR A 254 -17.57 3.68 -8.56
CA TYR A 254 -17.65 5.14 -8.47
C TYR A 254 -18.79 5.58 -7.57
N ASP A 255 -19.95 4.91 -7.67
CA ASP A 255 -21.09 5.08 -6.75
C ASP A 255 -20.68 4.90 -5.29
N THR A 256 -19.84 3.91 -5.00
CA THR A 256 -19.35 3.65 -3.64
C THR A 256 -18.30 4.68 -3.21
N CYS A 257 -17.43 5.14 -4.11
CA CYS A 257 -16.47 6.22 -3.85
C CYS A 257 -17.18 7.56 -3.55
N ASP A 258 -18.24 7.87 -4.29
CA ASP A 258 -19.09 9.04 -4.07
C ASP A 258 -19.72 9.02 -2.68
N GLU A 259 -20.24 7.86 -2.25
CA GLU A 259 -20.88 7.67 -0.95
C GLU A 259 -19.90 7.71 0.23
N LEU A 260 -18.76 7.02 0.09
CA LEU A 260 -17.78 6.89 1.19
C LEU A 260 -16.82 8.08 1.29
N GLY A 261 -16.78 8.93 0.26
CA GLY A 261 -15.83 10.03 0.16
C GLY A 261 -14.41 9.52 -0.11
N LEU A 262 -14.15 9.15 -1.35
CA LEU A 262 -12.82 8.85 -1.89
C LEU A 262 -12.62 9.63 -3.18
N TYR A 263 -11.47 10.29 -3.31
CA TYR A 263 -11.06 10.89 -4.57
C TYR A 263 -10.67 9.80 -5.58
N VAL A 264 -10.98 10.00 -6.85
CA VAL A 264 -10.67 9.05 -7.91
C VAL A 264 -9.88 9.74 -9.01
N MET A 265 -8.75 9.15 -9.38
CA MET A 265 -8.13 9.37 -10.68
C MET A 265 -8.63 8.26 -11.60
N ASP A 266 -9.55 8.61 -12.50
CA ASP A 266 -10.15 7.66 -13.41
C ASP A 266 -9.33 7.57 -14.70
N GLU A 267 -8.97 6.35 -15.09
CA GLU A 267 -7.94 6.10 -16.09
C GLU A 267 -8.45 5.36 -17.30
N CYS A 268 -8.16 5.92 -18.47
CA CYS A 268 -8.52 5.33 -19.76
C CYS A 268 -7.87 3.95 -19.89
N ASP A 269 -8.61 2.98 -20.45
CA ASP A 269 -8.10 1.64 -20.79
C ASP A 269 -7.12 1.74 -21.97
N LEU A 270 -5.90 2.20 -21.68
CA LEU A 270 -4.83 2.41 -22.63
C LEU A 270 -3.47 2.14 -21.98
N GLU A 271 -2.91 0.98 -22.29
CA GLU A 271 -1.53 0.64 -21.99
C GLU A 271 -0.90 -0.16 -23.12
N THR A 272 0.25 0.31 -23.60
CA THR A 272 0.97 -0.30 -24.72
C THR A 272 2.36 -0.77 -24.32
N HIS A 273 2.59 -1.09 -23.04
CA HIS A 273 3.90 -1.30 -22.43
C HIS A 273 4.91 -2.05 -23.34
N GLY A 274 4.54 -3.23 -23.85
CA GLY A 274 5.40 -4.06 -24.71
C GLY A 274 5.71 -3.49 -26.11
N VAL A 275 4.98 -2.47 -26.57
CA VAL A 275 5.14 -1.81 -27.88
C VAL A 275 5.21 -0.28 -27.81
N ARG A 276 5.24 0.34 -26.62
CA ARG A 276 5.18 1.80 -26.40
C ARG A 276 6.24 2.60 -27.15
N ARG A 277 7.40 1.97 -27.40
CA ARG A 277 8.53 2.54 -28.16
C ARG A 277 8.47 2.27 -29.68
N LYS A 278 7.35 1.73 -30.17
CA LYS A 278 7.10 1.41 -31.59
C LYS A 278 6.04 2.31 -32.22
N ASN A 279 5.82 3.48 -31.64
CA ASN A 279 4.81 4.45 -32.07
C ASN A 279 3.38 3.88 -32.02
N VAL A 280 3.01 3.35 -30.85
CA VAL A 280 1.69 2.79 -30.53
C VAL A 280 1.29 3.29 -29.13
N PRO A 281 0.34 4.24 -28.99
CA PRO A 281 -0.29 4.98 -30.08
C PRO A 281 0.62 6.10 -30.63
N GLY A 282 1.49 6.69 -29.81
CA GLY A 282 2.35 7.83 -30.16
C GLY A 282 1.65 8.89 -31.02
N ASP A 283 2.24 9.26 -32.16
CA ASP A 283 1.64 10.17 -33.16
C ASP A 283 1.04 9.44 -34.37
N ASN A 284 0.91 8.11 -34.28
CA ASN A 284 0.49 7.28 -35.41
C ASN A 284 -1.04 7.41 -35.67
N PRO A 285 -1.45 7.90 -36.86
CA PRO A 285 -2.85 8.17 -37.17
C PRO A 285 -3.74 6.92 -37.25
N VAL A 286 -3.14 5.72 -37.37
CA VAL A 286 -3.88 4.45 -37.36
C VAL A 286 -4.57 4.23 -36.01
N TRP A 287 -3.99 4.72 -34.92
CA TRP A 287 -4.50 4.51 -33.56
C TRP A 287 -5.37 5.65 -33.04
N THR A 288 -5.39 6.81 -33.72
CA THR A 288 -6.08 8.02 -33.24
C THR A 288 -7.53 7.77 -32.88
N ALA A 289 -8.30 7.18 -33.80
CA ALA A 289 -9.72 6.93 -33.57
C ALA A 289 -9.95 5.96 -32.40
N ALA A 290 -9.11 4.94 -32.25
CA ALA A 290 -9.25 3.95 -31.19
C ALA A 290 -8.98 4.54 -29.80
N VAL A 291 -7.97 5.40 -29.66
CA VAL A 291 -7.64 5.99 -28.35
C VAL A 291 -8.54 7.16 -28.00
N VAL A 292 -9.01 7.92 -28.99
CA VAL A 292 -10.03 8.96 -28.78
C VAL A 292 -11.36 8.33 -28.37
N ASP A 293 -11.81 7.26 -29.04
CA ASP A 293 -13.03 6.52 -28.67
C ASP A 293 -12.99 6.03 -27.21
N ARG A 294 -11.86 5.42 -26.81
CA ARG A 294 -11.68 4.94 -25.43
C ARG A 294 -11.81 6.07 -24.40
N MET A 295 -11.20 7.22 -24.69
CA MET A 295 -11.24 8.38 -23.82
C MET A 295 -12.65 8.99 -23.74
N GLU A 296 -13.31 9.20 -24.89
CA GLU A 296 -14.66 9.76 -24.95
C GLU A 296 -15.66 8.88 -24.21
N ARG A 297 -15.59 7.55 -24.40
CA ARG A 297 -16.50 6.60 -23.74
C ARG A 297 -16.36 6.58 -22.22
N MET A 298 -15.14 6.66 -21.69
CA MET A 298 -14.91 6.79 -20.25
C MET A 298 -15.55 8.08 -19.72
N VAL A 299 -15.20 9.24 -20.29
CA VAL A 299 -15.69 10.53 -19.79
C VAL A 299 -17.21 10.64 -19.93
N LEU A 300 -17.79 10.15 -21.02
CA LEU A 300 -19.25 10.11 -21.21
C LEU A 300 -19.95 9.26 -20.13
N ALA A 301 -19.40 8.11 -19.78
CA ALA A 301 -19.96 7.22 -18.77
C ALA A 301 -19.87 7.85 -17.37
N ASP A 302 -18.74 8.49 -17.05
CA ASP A 302 -18.36 8.69 -15.64
C ASP A 302 -18.40 10.16 -15.16
N ARG A 303 -18.55 11.15 -16.07
CA ARG A 303 -18.46 12.61 -15.77
C ARG A 303 -19.36 13.14 -14.66
N ASN A 304 -20.44 12.45 -14.31
CA ASN A 304 -21.37 12.89 -13.26
C ASN A 304 -20.87 12.59 -11.84
N HIS A 305 -19.89 11.68 -11.68
CA HIS A 305 -19.37 11.26 -10.39
C HIS A 305 -18.52 12.36 -9.73
N PRO A 306 -18.92 12.91 -8.56
CA PRO A 306 -18.11 13.91 -7.86
C PRO A 306 -16.80 13.34 -7.34
N SER A 307 -16.70 12.03 -7.09
CA SER A 307 -15.48 11.36 -6.64
C SER A 307 -14.32 11.52 -7.62
N ILE A 308 -14.61 11.53 -8.92
CA ILE A 308 -13.58 11.67 -9.94
C ILE A 308 -13.06 13.09 -9.92
N ILE A 309 -11.77 13.25 -9.60
CA ILE A 309 -11.12 14.56 -9.54
C ILE A 309 -10.05 14.78 -10.61
N MET A 310 -9.75 13.76 -11.41
CA MET A 310 -8.72 13.84 -12.43
C MET A 310 -8.97 12.76 -13.47
N TRP A 311 -8.80 13.11 -14.75
CA TRP A 311 -8.85 12.16 -15.86
C TRP A 311 -7.44 11.76 -16.25
N SER A 312 -7.13 10.46 -16.25
CA SER A 312 -5.85 9.94 -16.74
C SER A 312 -5.99 9.38 -18.16
N LEU A 313 -5.08 9.79 -19.04
CA LEU A 313 -5.11 9.40 -20.46
C LEU A 313 -4.65 7.95 -20.70
N GLY A 314 -4.12 7.26 -19.70
CA GLY A 314 -3.62 5.89 -19.79
C GLY A 314 -2.34 5.69 -18.99
N ASN A 315 -1.71 4.54 -19.17
CA ASN A 315 -0.51 4.13 -18.46
C ASN A 315 0.57 3.63 -19.42
N GLU A 316 1.84 4.00 -19.19
CA GLU A 316 3.02 3.51 -19.91
C GLU A 316 2.85 3.29 -21.43
N ALA A 317 2.08 4.16 -22.09
CA ALA A 317 1.74 4.04 -23.51
C ALA A 317 2.71 4.81 -24.43
N GLY A 318 3.84 5.26 -23.86
CA GLY A 318 4.89 6.01 -24.55
C GLY A 318 4.61 7.52 -24.61
N GLU A 319 5.43 8.23 -25.37
CA GLU A 319 5.31 9.69 -25.53
C GLU A 319 4.49 10.06 -26.76
N GLY A 320 3.93 11.27 -26.76
CA GLY A 320 3.12 11.77 -27.87
C GLY A 320 3.92 12.31 -29.07
N GLY A 321 5.25 12.33 -28.99
CA GLY A 321 6.11 13.01 -29.95
C GLY A 321 6.13 14.54 -29.74
N PRO A 322 6.80 15.31 -30.63
CA PRO A 322 7.06 16.74 -30.41
C PRO A 322 5.80 17.61 -30.20
N ASP A 323 4.71 17.27 -30.88
CA ASP A 323 3.43 18.00 -30.81
C ASP A 323 2.41 17.32 -29.87
N GLY A 324 2.83 16.26 -29.16
CA GLY A 324 2.02 15.47 -28.25
C GLY A 324 1.05 14.47 -28.87
N GLY A 325 0.87 14.51 -30.20
CA GLY A 325 0.27 13.42 -30.99
C GLY A 325 -1.12 13.00 -30.52
N ASN A 326 -1.35 11.69 -30.44
CA ASN A 326 -2.66 11.14 -30.09
C ASN A 326 -3.13 11.54 -28.69
N PHE A 327 -2.23 11.77 -27.72
CA PHE A 327 -2.61 12.15 -26.36
C PHE A 327 -3.20 13.57 -26.27
N VAL A 328 -2.71 14.52 -27.07
CA VAL A 328 -3.32 15.86 -27.19
C VAL A 328 -4.73 15.75 -27.78
N MET A 329 -4.93 14.86 -28.76
CA MET A 329 -6.24 14.63 -29.37
C MET A 329 -7.22 13.99 -28.37
N MET A 330 -6.77 13.02 -27.58
CA MET A 330 -7.56 12.43 -26.49
C MET A 330 -7.98 13.48 -25.46
N LYS A 331 -7.04 14.29 -24.97
CA LYS A 331 -7.35 15.37 -24.02
C LYS A 331 -8.32 16.39 -24.61
N ALA A 332 -8.14 16.79 -25.87
CA ALA A 332 -9.03 17.73 -26.52
C ALA A 332 -10.47 17.19 -26.65
N ALA A 333 -10.62 15.91 -27.03
CA ALA A 333 -11.92 15.25 -27.11
C ALA A 333 -12.59 15.12 -25.73
N ALA A 334 -11.84 14.66 -24.72
CA ALA A 334 -12.33 14.59 -23.35
C ALA A 334 -12.75 15.95 -22.79
N ARG A 335 -11.95 17.00 -23.02
CA ARG A 335 -12.23 18.36 -22.57
C ARG A 335 -13.48 18.96 -23.23
N ALA A 336 -13.81 18.54 -24.46
CA ALA A 336 -15.04 18.95 -25.12
C ALA A 336 -16.29 18.36 -24.44
N ILE A 337 -16.14 17.27 -23.68
CA ILE A 337 -17.19 16.62 -22.90
C ILE A 337 -17.21 17.15 -21.46
N ASP A 338 -16.04 17.30 -20.84
CA ASP A 338 -15.87 17.77 -19.46
C ASP A 338 -14.57 18.57 -19.28
N ASP A 339 -14.69 19.85 -18.92
CA ASP A 339 -13.57 20.73 -18.58
C ASP A 339 -13.48 21.05 -17.08
N SER A 340 -14.30 20.42 -16.24
CA SER A 340 -14.37 20.67 -14.80
C SER A 340 -13.27 19.98 -13.99
N ARG A 341 -12.40 19.21 -14.65
CA ARG A 341 -11.36 18.37 -14.05
C ARG A 341 -10.01 18.52 -14.78
N PRO A 342 -8.87 18.46 -14.05
CA PRO A 342 -7.55 18.39 -14.66
C PRO A 342 -7.27 17.03 -15.32
N PHE A 343 -6.30 17.01 -16.23
CA PHE A 343 -5.83 15.84 -16.95
C PHE A 343 -4.45 15.38 -16.46
N HIS A 344 -4.26 14.08 -16.43
CA HIS A 344 -3.03 13.39 -16.05
C HIS A 344 -2.54 12.47 -17.17
N TYR A 345 -1.23 12.46 -17.37
CA TYR A 345 -0.54 11.38 -18.05
C TYR A 345 0.93 11.36 -17.59
N GLU A 346 1.39 10.22 -17.06
CA GLU A 346 2.80 10.06 -16.67
C GLU A 346 3.70 10.00 -17.90
N GLY A 347 3.20 9.37 -18.97
CA GLY A 347 3.99 8.94 -20.11
C GLY A 347 4.74 10.07 -20.82
N ASP A 348 4.23 11.30 -20.73
CA ASP A 348 4.76 12.50 -21.37
C ASP A 348 4.50 13.75 -20.53
N HIS A 349 5.56 14.46 -20.14
CA HIS A 349 5.47 15.67 -19.30
C HIS A 349 5.12 16.95 -20.08
N ASN A 350 4.78 16.85 -21.36
CA ASN A 350 4.29 17.98 -22.15
C ASN A 350 3.04 18.61 -21.48
N PRO A 351 3.05 19.92 -21.16
CA PRO A 351 1.89 20.60 -20.55
C PRO A 351 0.64 20.63 -21.44
N ALA A 352 0.78 20.42 -22.75
CA ALA A 352 -0.36 20.24 -23.64
C ALA A 352 -1.10 18.91 -23.38
N ILE A 353 -0.44 17.93 -22.78
CA ILE A 353 -0.99 16.59 -22.47
C ILE A 353 -1.41 16.49 -21.00
N SER A 354 -0.54 16.85 -20.06
CA SER A 354 -0.80 16.68 -18.61
C SER A 354 -0.79 18.01 -17.86
N ASP A 355 -1.81 18.24 -17.04
CA ASP A 355 -1.93 19.42 -16.18
C ASP A 355 -1.12 19.27 -14.88
N VAL A 356 -0.57 18.08 -14.62
CA VAL A 356 0.28 17.76 -13.48
C VAL A 356 1.62 17.18 -13.93
N VAL A 357 2.65 17.31 -13.10
CA VAL A 357 3.89 16.53 -13.26
C VAL A 357 3.72 15.25 -12.47
N SER A 358 3.68 14.11 -13.16
CA SER A 358 3.53 12.80 -12.55
C SER A 358 4.78 11.96 -12.79
N ARG A 359 5.14 11.10 -11.83
CA ARG A 359 6.25 10.15 -11.95
C ARG A 359 5.86 8.81 -11.32
N MET A 360 6.43 7.73 -11.83
CA MET A 360 6.43 6.43 -11.17
C MET A 360 7.78 6.24 -10.44
N TYR A 361 7.72 5.73 -9.21
CA TYR A 361 8.88 5.21 -8.45
C TYR A 361 10.06 6.19 -8.27
N ALA A 362 9.83 7.50 -8.39
CA ALA A 362 10.86 8.49 -8.07
C ALA A 362 11.12 8.46 -6.56
N THR A 363 12.39 8.39 -6.17
CA THR A 363 12.82 8.36 -4.75
C THR A 363 12.38 9.63 -4.00
N ALA A 364 12.30 9.55 -2.67
CA ALA A 364 11.99 10.73 -1.84
C ALA A 364 12.93 11.92 -2.10
N GLU A 365 14.23 11.69 -2.40
CA GLU A 365 15.15 12.77 -2.76
C GLU A 365 14.85 13.37 -4.13
N GLN A 366 14.49 12.55 -5.13
CA GLN A 366 14.06 13.06 -6.43
C GLN A 366 12.77 13.88 -6.30
N MET A 367 11.83 13.44 -5.47
CA MET A 367 10.63 14.21 -5.15
C MET A 367 10.97 15.52 -4.43
N ALA A 368 11.93 15.51 -3.51
CA ALA A 368 12.40 16.72 -2.85
C ALA A 368 13.07 17.69 -3.85
N ALA A 369 13.79 17.19 -4.86
CA ALA A 369 14.36 17.99 -5.94
C ALA A 369 13.27 18.63 -6.81
N LEU A 370 12.21 17.89 -7.15
CA LEU A 370 11.02 18.45 -7.81
C LEU A 370 10.30 19.47 -6.90
N GLY A 371 10.24 19.23 -5.60
CA GLY A 371 9.73 20.19 -4.60
C GLY A 371 10.53 21.50 -4.55
N ARG A 372 11.81 21.47 -4.95
CA ARG A 372 12.70 22.63 -5.08
C ARG A 372 12.77 23.20 -6.50
N HIS A 373 11.96 22.69 -7.43
CA HIS A 373 11.98 23.06 -8.85
C HIS A 373 13.32 22.80 -9.57
N GLU A 374 14.09 21.82 -9.12
CA GLU A 374 15.41 21.52 -9.70
C GLU A 374 15.30 20.70 -11.00
N GLY A 375 14.15 20.05 -11.22
CA GLY A 375 14.01 19.09 -12.32
C GLY A 375 14.70 17.76 -12.04
N LEU A 376 14.51 16.81 -12.96
CA LEU A 376 15.13 15.49 -12.92
C LEU A 376 15.76 15.22 -14.29
N ASN A 377 17.08 15.00 -14.30
CA ASN A 377 17.79 14.65 -15.51
C ASN A 377 18.29 13.20 -15.41
N PRO A 378 17.75 12.25 -16.21
CA PRO A 378 18.18 10.87 -16.15
C PRO A 378 19.65 10.74 -16.57
N SER A 379 20.44 10.02 -15.78
CA SER A 379 21.85 9.78 -16.13
C SER A 379 21.96 8.84 -17.34
N PRO A 380 23.04 8.89 -18.14
CA PRO A 380 23.25 7.92 -19.22
C PRO A 380 23.24 6.46 -18.76
N ALA A 381 23.64 6.20 -17.50
CA ALA A 381 23.56 4.88 -16.88
C ALA A 381 22.12 4.49 -16.52
N ALA A 382 21.31 5.44 -16.03
CA ALA A 382 19.90 5.24 -15.76
C ALA A 382 19.17 4.85 -17.06
N LEU A 383 19.36 5.59 -18.16
CA LEU A 383 18.77 5.28 -19.47
C LEU A 383 19.10 3.86 -20.01
N LEU A 384 20.19 3.25 -19.57
CA LEU A 384 20.58 1.89 -19.94
C LEU A 384 19.91 0.82 -19.06
N THR A 385 19.71 1.09 -17.76
CA THR A 385 19.04 0.18 -16.80
C THR A 385 17.52 0.33 -16.81
N ASP A 386 17.04 1.50 -17.22
CA ASP A 386 15.65 1.94 -17.27
C ASP A 386 14.79 1.27 -18.35
N ARG A 387 15.39 0.36 -19.13
CA ARG A 387 14.67 -0.44 -20.12
C ARG A 387 13.60 -1.37 -19.50
N PHE A 388 13.56 -1.50 -18.17
CA PHE A 388 12.81 -2.55 -17.48
C PHE A 388 11.95 -2.09 -16.28
N LEU A 389 12.08 -0.86 -15.74
CA LEU A 389 11.54 -0.57 -14.39
C LEU A 389 10.87 0.78 -14.15
N THR A 390 11.44 1.91 -14.58
CA THR A 390 11.05 3.24 -14.05
C THR A 390 10.70 4.29 -15.12
N ASP A 391 10.90 3.97 -16.39
CA ASP A 391 10.82 4.86 -17.57
C ASP A 391 11.27 6.30 -17.23
N ASP A 392 12.50 6.41 -16.69
CA ASP A 392 13.15 7.59 -16.13
C ASP A 392 13.23 8.73 -17.17
N LYS A 393 12.21 9.59 -17.19
CA LYS A 393 12.08 10.72 -18.13
C LYS A 393 12.72 12.00 -17.61
N LEU A 394 13.11 12.87 -18.56
CA LEU A 394 13.58 14.21 -18.28
C LEU A 394 12.41 15.08 -17.79
N VAL A 395 12.56 15.68 -16.60
CA VAL A 395 11.68 16.74 -16.11
C VAL A 395 12.49 18.02 -16.01
N THR A 396 12.21 19.01 -16.85
CA THR A 396 12.87 20.32 -16.74
C THR A 396 12.17 21.22 -15.71
N PRO A 397 12.85 22.24 -15.14
CA PRO A 397 12.19 23.25 -14.31
C PRO A 397 11.04 23.96 -15.03
N GLN A 398 11.18 24.19 -16.34
CA GLN A 398 10.14 24.81 -17.18
C GLN A 398 8.90 23.94 -17.28
N MET A 399 9.07 22.61 -17.37
CA MET A 399 7.95 21.68 -17.32
C MET A 399 7.21 21.78 -15.97
N GLN A 400 7.89 21.98 -14.84
CA GLN A 400 7.19 22.05 -13.54
C GLN A 400 6.38 23.32 -13.31
N THR A 401 6.64 24.38 -14.08
CA THR A 401 6.06 25.70 -13.80
C THR A 401 4.54 25.66 -13.85
N GLY A 402 3.89 26.05 -12.75
CA GLY A 402 2.43 26.15 -12.65
C GLY A 402 1.71 24.82 -12.43
N ARG A 403 2.43 23.71 -12.20
CA ARG A 403 1.84 22.37 -12.08
C ARG A 403 2.22 21.70 -10.75
N PRO A 404 1.26 21.04 -10.05
CA PRO A 404 1.58 20.20 -8.91
C PRO A 404 2.38 18.98 -9.37
N VAL A 405 3.12 18.43 -8.43
CA VAL A 405 3.91 17.20 -8.58
C VAL A 405 3.23 16.09 -7.80
N LEU A 406 3.02 14.93 -8.43
CA LEU A 406 2.50 13.73 -7.76
C LEU A 406 3.23 12.47 -8.22
N LEU A 407 3.05 11.40 -7.47
CA LEU A 407 3.46 10.05 -7.87
C LEU A 407 2.22 9.23 -8.27
N CYS A 408 2.06 8.89 -9.55
CA CYS A 408 0.98 7.96 -9.93
C CYS A 408 1.26 6.54 -9.42
N GLU A 409 2.52 6.21 -9.14
CA GLU A 409 2.96 4.98 -8.48
C GLU A 409 4.18 5.25 -7.60
N TYR A 410 4.16 4.80 -6.35
CA TYR A 410 5.32 4.81 -5.46
C TYR A 410 5.23 3.72 -4.39
N ALA A 411 6.30 3.56 -3.61
CA ALA A 411 6.36 2.62 -2.49
C ALA A 411 5.86 1.23 -2.87
N HIS A 412 6.48 0.63 -3.89
CA HIS A 412 6.08 -0.66 -4.47
C HIS A 412 5.97 -1.73 -3.37
N ALA A 413 4.76 -2.18 -3.07
CA ALA A 413 4.39 -2.95 -1.90
C ALA A 413 4.41 -4.47 -2.14
N MET A 414 5.25 -4.95 -3.07
CA MET A 414 5.51 -6.37 -3.31
C MET A 414 5.87 -7.12 -2.03
N GLU A 415 4.84 -7.73 -1.44
CA GLU A 415 4.86 -8.55 -0.25
C GLU A 415 5.59 -7.83 0.91
N ASN A 416 6.78 -8.29 1.32
CA ASN A 416 7.55 -7.65 2.38
C ASN A 416 8.38 -6.45 1.87
N SER A 417 7.69 -5.32 1.72
CA SER A 417 8.25 -4.08 1.13
C SER A 417 7.79 -2.82 1.88
N LEU A 418 7.60 -1.68 1.20
CA LEU A 418 7.13 -0.41 1.76
C LEU A 418 8.07 0.20 2.83
N GLY A 419 9.36 -0.10 2.75
CA GLY A 419 10.39 0.57 3.54
C GLY A 419 10.55 2.03 3.15
N ASN A 420 10.95 2.88 4.11
CA ASN A 420 11.14 4.33 4.00
C ASN A 420 9.89 5.16 3.61
N PHE A 421 8.70 4.58 3.77
CA PHE A 421 7.44 5.27 3.47
C PHE A 421 7.31 6.63 4.18
N ALA A 422 7.79 6.73 5.43
CA ALA A 422 7.78 7.96 6.21
C ALA A 422 8.53 9.12 5.52
N GLU A 423 9.65 8.84 4.85
CA GLU A 423 10.45 9.83 4.13
C GLU A 423 9.70 10.43 2.94
N TYR A 424 8.88 9.64 2.24
CA TYR A 424 7.97 10.17 1.21
C TYR A 424 6.93 11.11 1.81
N ILE A 425 6.28 10.69 2.91
CA ILE A 425 5.28 11.51 3.60
C ILE A 425 5.87 12.85 4.05
N ASP A 426 7.09 12.84 4.60
CA ASP A 426 7.80 14.05 5.00
C ASP A 426 8.02 15.01 3.83
N VAL A 427 8.39 14.48 2.66
CA VAL A 427 8.59 15.29 1.44
C VAL A 427 7.28 15.89 0.96
N PHE A 428 6.19 15.11 0.92
CA PHE A 428 4.88 15.57 0.48
C PHE A 428 4.37 16.76 1.31
N TYR A 429 4.58 16.73 2.63
CA TYR A 429 4.14 17.81 3.51
C TYR A 429 5.13 18.97 3.63
N ARG A 430 6.39 18.79 3.20
CA ARG A 430 7.42 19.83 3.23
C ARG A 430 7.28 20.87 2.12
N TYR A 431 6.90 20.45 0.91
CA TYR A 431 6.86 21.31 -0.26
C TYR A 431 5.42 21.58 -0.71
N PRO A 432 5.01 22.85 -0.93
CA PRO A 432 3.63 23.18 -1.28
C PRO A 432 3.16 22.59 -2.62
N ASN A 433 4.04 22.47 -3.61
CA ASN A 433 3.74 21.94 -4.94
C ASN A 433 3.57 20.41 -4.96
N GLN A 434 3.84 19.71 -3.87
CA GLN A 434 3.63 18.27 -3.76
C GLN A 434 2.15 17.97 -3.47
N ALA A 435 1.56 17.12 -4.31
CA ALA A 435 0.18 16.68 -4.21
C ALA A 435 0.04 15.24 -3.69
N GLY A 436 1.14 14.56 -3.34
CA GLY A 436 1.13 13.20 -2.79
C GLY A 436 1.28 12.14 -3.89
N GLY A 437 0.61 11.00 -3.73
CA GLY A 437 0.69 9.93 -4.72
C GLY A 437 -0.13 8.70 -4.40
N PHE A 438 0.06 7.65 -5.20
CA PHE A 438 -0.67 6.39 -5.11
C PHE A 438 0.30 5.21 -4.93
N ILE A 439 0.15 4.47 -3.83
CA ILE A 439 0.95 3.27 -3.56
C ILE A 439 0.70 2.23 -4.67
N TRP A 440 1.73 1.51 -5.11
CA TRP A 440 1.58 0.35 -5.97
C TRP A 440 1.75 -0.95 -5.16
N ASP A 441 0.72 -1.74 -4.91
CA ASP A 441 -0.70 -1.48 -5.16
C ASP A 441 -1.57 -1.92 -3.98
N TYR A 442 -2.88 -2.01 -4.20
CA TYR A 442 -3.84 -2.22 -3.11
C TYR A 442 -3.98 -3.70 -2.71
N ILE A 443 -4.03 -4.62 -3.66
CA ILE A 443 -4.40 -6.03 -3.44
C ILE A 443 -3.57 -6.95 -4.34
N ASP A 444 -3.01 -8.02 -3.77
CA ASP A 444 -2.32 -9.06 -4.54
C ASP A 444 -3.24 -9.73 -5.58
N GLN A 445 -2.75 -9.84 -6.80
CA GLN A 445 -3.45 -10.54 -7.88
C GLN A 445 -3.15 -12.04 -7.86
N SER A 446 -3.46 -12.72 -6.76
CA SER A 446 -3.18 -14.15 -6.58
C SER A 446 -4.45 -14.99 -6.76
N ILE A 447 -4.38 -16.08 -7.52
CA ILE A 447 -5.54 -16.94 -7.78
C ILE A 447 -5.61 -18.04 -6.73
N ARG A 448 -6.80 -18.27 -6.16
CA ARG A 448 -7.02 -19.38 -5.25
C ARG A 448 -7.55 -20.61 -6.00
N ARG A 449 -6.88 -21.75 -5.81
CA ARG A 449 -7.33 -23.04 -6.36
C ARG A 449 -6.96 -24.20 -5.44
N ASP A 450 -7.94 -25.07 -5.15
CA ASP A 450 -7.74 -26.25 -4.29
C ASP A 450 -7.10 -25.91 -2.93
N GLY A 451 -7.47 -24.75 -2.36
CA GLY A 451 -6.93 -24.24 -1.10
C GLY A 451 -5.52 -23.65 -1.18
N LYS A 452 -4.96 -23.45 -2.39
CA LYS A 452 -3.62 -22.90 -2.62
C LYS A 452 -3.69 -21.53 -3.27
N TRP A 453 -2.74 -20.67 -2.88
CA TRP A 453 -2.46 -19.40 -3.55
C TRP A 453 -1.47 -19.63 -4.69
N LEU A 454 -1.86 -19.23 -5.90
CA LEU A 454 -1.12 -19.47 -7.14
C LEU A 454 -0.84 -18.15 -7.87
N TYR A 455 0.27 -18.13 -8.61
CA TYR A 455 0.72 -16.99 -9.41
C TYR A 455 1.19 -17.46 -10.80
N GLY A 456 1.77 -16.55 -11.59
CA GLY A 456 2.20 -16.85 -12.95
C GLY A 456 3.15 -18.08 -13.05
N GLY A 457 2.91 -18.96 -14.02
CA GLY A 457 3.63 -20.21 -14.22
C GLY A 457 2.93 -21.44 -13.64
N ASP A 458 2.02 -21.27 -12.66
CA ASP A 458 1.29 -22.38 -12.03
C ASP A 458 0.18 -22.97 -12.93
N PHE A 459 -0.13 -22.30 -14.05
CA PHE A 459 -1.17 -22.70 -14.99
C PHE A 459 -0.60 -23.24 -16.31
N GLY A 460 0.71 -23.47 -16.38
CA GLY A 460 1.42 -23.84 -17.62
C GLY A 460 1.54 -22.68 -18.61
N ASP A 461 1.37 -21.45 -18.14
CA ASP A 461 1.48 -20.20 -18.89
C ASP A 461 2.95 -19.81 -19.11
N HIS A 462 3.32 -19.59 -20.38
CA HIS A 462 4.65 -19.12 -20.77
C HIS A 462 4.56 -18.16 -21.97
N PRO A 463 5.28 -17.02 -21.97
CA PRO A 463 6.15 -16.52 -20.88
C PRO A 463 5.35 -16.08 -19.63
N THR A 464 6.04 -15.91 -18.50
CA THR A 464 5.43 -15.52 -17.22
C THR A 464 6.39 -14.67 -16.38
N HIS A 465 5.86 -13.74 -15.60
CA HIS A 465 6.59 -12.93 -14.62
C HIS A 465 6.45 -13.45 -13.18
N ARG A 466 5.90 -14.67 -13.01
CA ARG A 466 5.78 -15.36 -11.72
C ARG A 466 4.98 -14.54 -10.70
N TYR A 467 5.54 -14.34 -9.51
CA TYR A 467 4.94 -13.70 -8.34
C TYR A 467 5.01 -12.16 -8.41
N PHE A 468 5.42 -11.57 -9.53
CA PHE A 468 5.39 -10.11 -9.74
C PHE A 468 3.96 -9.52 -9.77
N CYS A 469 2.93 -10.36 -9.74
CA CYS A 469 1.53 -9.95 -9.64
C CYS A 469 1.05 -9.73 -8.19
N ALA A 470 1.89 -9.99 -7.19
CA ALA A 470 1.58 -9.78 -5.77
C ALA A 470 2.29 -8.53 -5.24
N ASN A 471 1.60 -7.39 -5.35
CA ASN A 471 2.12 -6.06 -5.04
C ASN A 471 1.32 -5.33 -3.97
N GLY A 472 0.38 -6.01 -3.32
CA GLY A 472 -0.63 -5.39 -2.49
C GLY A 472 -0.14 -5.02 -1.10
N ILE A 473 -0.70 -3.93 -0.56
CA ILE A 473 -0.73 -3.72 0.89
C ILE A 473 -1.74 -4.65 1.58
N LEU A 474 -2.62 -5.28 0.80
CA LEU A 474 -3.51 -6.37 1.22
C LEU A 474 -3.22 -7.63 0.40
N ALA A 475 -3.34 -8.80 1.03
CA ALA A 475 -3.31 -10.06 0.33
C ALA A 475 -4.58 -10.24 -0.53
N ALA A 476 -4.58 -11.25 -1.40
CA ALA A 476 -5.69 -11.48 -2.32
C ALA A 476 -7.06 -11.71 -1.62
N ASP A 477 -7.06 -12.22 -0.38
CA ASP A 477 -8.25 -12.37 0.46
C ASP A 477 -8.60 -11.15 1.33
N ARG A 478 -7.94 -10.02 1.10
CA ARG A 478 -8.07 -8.74 1.83
C ARG A 478 -7.55 -8.77 3.27
N SER A 479 -6.84 -9.83 3.67
CA SER A 479 -6.03 -9.76 4.89
C SER A 479 -4.94 -8.70 4.73
N GLU A 480 -4.61 -8.00 5.81
CA GLU A 480 -3.60 -6.95 5.76
C GLU A 480 -2.20 -7.55 5.71
N HIS A 481 -1.36 -7.10 4.78
CA HIS A 481 0.08 -7.22 4.99
C HIS A 481 0.51 -6.27 6.11
N PRO A 482 1.61 -6.56 6.82
CA PRO A 482 2.11 -5.67 7.87
C PRO A 482 2.43 -4.25 7.39
N SER A 483 2.69 -4.07 6.08
CA SER A 483 2.85 -2.76 5.44
C SER A 483 1.62 -1.85 5.56
N ALA A 484 0.41 -2.41 5.64
CA ALA A 484 -0.83 -1.65 5.78
C ALA A 484 -0.85 -0.78 7.06
N GLN A 485 -0.23 -1.24 8.13
CA GLN A 485 -0.14 -0.49 9.39
C GLN A 485 0.83 0.69 9.29
N GLU A 486 1.90 0.57 8.50
CA GLU A 486 2.77 1.72 8.18
C GLU A 486 2.03 2.74 7.31
N VAL A 487 1.18 2.29 6.38
CA VAL A 487 0.31 3.16 5.57
C VAL A 487 -0.68 3.91 6.46
N PHE A 488 -1.38 3.21 7.36
CA PHE A 488 -2.30 3.83 8.32
C PHE A 488 -1.61 4.94 9.13
N TRP A 489 -0.40 4.68 9.63
CA TRP A 489 0.38 5.69 10.34
C TRP A 489 0.81 6.83 9.42
N GLY A 490 1.42 6.55 8.27
CA GLY A 490 1.94 7.58 7.35
C GLY A 490 0.85 8.48 6.78
N TYR A 491 -0.37 7.96 6.61
CA TYR A 491 -1.53 8.69 6.12
C TYR A 491 -2.39 9.34 7.20
N ARG A 492 -2.02 9.27 8.48
CA ARG A 492 -2.74 9.95 9.57
C ARG A 492 -2.83 11.47 9.34
N ASN A 493 -3.93 12.07 9.77
CA ASN A 493 -4.15 13.51 9.63
C ASN A 493 -3.83 14.31 10.90
N LEU A 494 -3.85 13.66 12.07
CA LEU A 494 -3.47 14.29 13.33
C LEU A 494 -2.06 13.80 13.66
N VAL A 495 -1.10 14.71 13.58
CA VAL A 495 0.33 14.38 13.76
C VAL A 495 0.84 15.08 15.00
N VAL A 496 1.45 14.30 15.88
CA VAL A 496 2.12 14.82 17.07
C VAL A 496 3.64 14.82 16.84
N GLU A 497 4.31 15.86 17.32
CA GLU A 497 5.78 15.96 17.29
C GLU A 497 6.29 16.40 18.67
N PRO A 498 7.46 15.93 19.13
CA PRO A 498 8.00 16.36 20.41
C PRO A 498 8.60 17.77 20.28
N VAL A 499 8.15 18.70 21.14
CA VAL A 499 8.81 20.00 21.33
C VAL A 499 9.85 19.86 22.45
N ASP A 500 9.43 19.28 23.57
CA ASP A 500 10.28 18.87 24.68
C ASP A 500 9.57 17.74 25.45
N ALA A 501 9.83 16.50 25.03
CA ALA A 501 9.17 15.32 25.59
C ALA A 501 9.41 15.15 27.10
N ARG A 502 10.53 15.65 27.64
CA ARG A 502 10.85 15.53 29.07
C ARG A 502 10.03 16.48 29.95
N SER A 503 9.58 17.61 29.40
CA SER A 503 8.66 18.53 30.06
C SER A 503 7.20 18.34 29.61
N GLY A 504 6.91 17.27 28.87
CA GLY A 504 5.56 16.95 28.40
C GLY A 504 5.01 17.87 27.32
N ARG A 505 5.87 18.61 26.60
CA ARG A 505 5.46 19.53 25.52
C ARG A 505 5.54 18.88 24.15
N TYR A 506 4.42 18.91 23.43
CA TYR A 506 4.29 18.35 22.09
C TYR A 506 3.57 19.32 21.17
N ARG A 507 3.78 19.22 19.86
CA ARG A 507 3.03 19.96 18.84
C ARG A 507 2.03 19.03 18.19
N LEU A 508 0.76 19.41 18.17
CA LEU A 508 -0.28 18.79 17.36
C LEU A 508 -0.44 19.58 16.06
N THR A 509 -0.43 18.90 14.92
CA THR A 509 -0.75 19.47 13.61
C THR A 509 -1.98 18.77 13.03
N ASN A 510 -2.97 19.55 12.62
CA ASN A 510 -4.12 19.06 11.86
C ASN A 510 -3.81 19.13 10.36
N ARG A 511 -3.63 17.98 9.72
CA ARG A 511 -3.37 17.82 8.28
C ARG A 511 -4.64 17.44 7.49
N HIS A 512 -5.82 17.43 8.11
CA HIS A 512 -7.08 17.35 7.38
C HIS A 512 -7.24 18.55 6.44
N SER A 513 -8.05 18.39 5.39
CA SER A 513 -8.42 19.49 4.50
C SER A 513 -9.71 20.18 4.95
N PHE A 514 -10.67 19.45 5.53
CA PHE A 514 -11.99 20.00 5.84
C PHE A 514 -12.48 19.72 7.28
N THR A 515 -11.86 18.77 7.99
CA THR A 515 -12.25 18.36 9.34
C THR A 515 -11.45 19.09 10.42
N ASP A 516 -12.15 19.67 11.40
CA ASP A 516 -11.53 20.24 12.61
C ASP A 516 -11.05 19.14 13.57
N ALA A 517 -9.92 19.33 14.25
CA ALA A 517 -9.40 18.34 15.19
C ALA A 517 -10.32 18.09 16.40
N GLY A 518 -11.25 19.00 16.69
CA GLY A 518 -12.28 18.86 17.72
C GLY A 518 -13.27 17.71 17.46
N ALA A 519 -13.28 17.15 16.25
CA ALA A 519 -14.03 15.92 15.93
C ALA A 519 -13.43 14.65 16.58
N PHE A 520 -12.26 14.77 17.22
CA PHE A 520 -11.53 13.65 17.81
C PHE A 520 -11.21 13.90 19.29
N THR A 521 -11.12 12.82 20.05
CA THR A 521 -10.65 12.87 21.44
C THR A 521 -9.18 12.39 21.49
N PRO A 522 -8.23 13.23 21.94
CA PRO A 522 -6.87 12.80 22.19
C PRO A 522 -6.78 11.98 23.47
N ILE A 523 -6.12 10.82 23.40
CA ILE A 523 -5.82 9.95 24.55
C ILE A 523 -4.31 9.86 24.67
N VAL A 524 -3.79 10.09 25.87
CA VAL A 524 -2.36 9.98 26.19
C VAL A 524 -2.12 8.85 27.17
N GLU A 525 -1.17 7.98 26.83
CA GLU A 525 -0.65 6.95 27.70
C GLU A 525 0.84 7.17 27.97
N VAL A 526 1.26 6.97 29.22
CA VAL A 526 2.67 7.01 29.60
C VAL A 526 3.06 5.64 30.15
N LEU A 527 4.08 5.05 29.52
CA LEU A 527 4.64 3.77 29.89
C LEU A 527 6.01 3.99 30.55
N VAL A 528 6.31 3.23 31.60
CA VAL A 528 7.65 3.13 32.21
C VAL A 528 8.04 1.67 32.26
N ASP A 529 9.17 1.34 31.65
CA ASP A 529 9.70 -0.03 31.60
C ASP A 529 8.67 -1.05 31.06
N GLY A 530 7.76 -0.58 30.19
CA GLY A 530 6.70 -1.37 29.55
C GLY A 530 5.34 -1.36 30.25
N GLU A 531 5.25 -0.83 31.47
CA GLU A 531 4.01 -0.74 32.24
C GLU A 531 3.32 0.61 32.04
N VAL A 532 2.01 0.62 31.74
CA VAL A 532 1.22 1.86 31.65
C VAL A 532 1.06 2.43 33.06
N VAL A 533 1.74 3.54 33.35
CA VAL A 533 1.69 4.21 34.66
C VAL A 533 0.66 5.34 34.71
N SER A 534 0.21 5.82 33.54
CA SER A 534 -0.78 6.87 33.42
C SER A 534 -1.53 6.76 32.09
N THR A 535 -2.84 6.97 32.13
CA THR A 535 -3.71 7.15 30.96
C THR A 535 -4.62 8.35 31.22
N ALA A 536 -4.75 9.24 30.24
CA ALA A 536 -5.61 10.41 30.34
C ALA A 536 -6.23 10.76 28.98
N ASP A 537 -7.54 11.01 29.00
CA ASP A 537 -8.23 11.70 27.91
C ASP A 537 -7.92 13.19 28.05
N LEU A 538 -7.39 13.79 26.99
CA LEU A 538 -7.21 15.24 26.92
C LEU A 538 -8.49 15.88 26.38
N GLU A 539 -8.68 17.16 26.72
CA GLU A 539 -9.78 17.93 26.14
C GLU A 539 -9.64 18.00 24.60
N PRO A 540 -10.74 17.80 23.85
CA PRO A 540 -10.74 18.01 22.41
C PRO A 540 -10.27 19.43 22.06
N VAL A 541 -9.42 19.52 21.05
CA VAL A 541 -8.79 20.78 20.65
C VAL A 541 -9.48 21.28 19.39
N ALA A 542 -10.16 22.41 19.47
CA ALA A 542 -10.63 23.13 18.29
C ALA A 542 -9.41 23.64 17.50
N LEU A 543 -9.14 23.00 16.36
CA LEU A 543 -7.97 23.28 15.53
C LEU A 543 -8.35 23.04 14.08
N ALA A 544 -8.52 24.14 13.35
CA ALA A 544 -8.90 24.13 11.95
C ALA A 544 -7.88 23.35 11.09
N PRO A 545 -8.30 22.81 9.93
CA PRO A 545 -7.43 22.25 8.90
C PRO A 545 -6.12 23.05 8.69
N TRP A 546 -5.01 22.35 8.48
CA TRP A 546 -3.68 22.90 8.21
C TRP A 546 -3.05 23.78 9.29
N ASN A 547 -3.57 23.77 10.52
CA ASN A 547 -3.01 24.51 11.64
C ASN A 547 -2.29 23.60 12.66
N SER A 548 -1.47 24.21 13.51
CA SER A 548 -0.78 23.54 14.60
C SER A 548 -0.98 24.27 15.93
N THR A 549 -0.94 23.52 17.03
CA THR A 549 -0.91 24.06 18.40
C THR A 549 -0.03 23.20 19.31
N GLU A 550 0.28 23.68 20.51
CA GLU A 550 1.01 22.90 21.50
C GLU A 550 0.04 22.14 22.42
N LEU A 551 0.33 20.85 22.64
CA LEU A 551 -0.27 20.01 23.66
C LEU A 551 0.67 19.95 24.87
N GLN A 552 0.07 20.06 26.06
CA GLN A 552 0.77 19.87 27.32
C GLN A 552 0.26 18.60 27.99
N VAL A 553 1.12 17.60 28.11
CA VAL A 553 0.92 16.46 29.00
C VAL A 553 1.32 16.92 30.41
N PRO A 554 0.51 16.71 31.46
CA PRO A 554 0.87 17.11 32.81
C PRO A 554 2.24 16.55 33.22
N GLU A 555 3.15 17.41 33.69
CA GLU A 555 4.53 17.00 34.03
C GLU A 555 4.57 15.90 35.10
N ALA A 556 3.61 15.90 36.03
CA ALA A 556 3.45 14.85 37.03
C ALA A 556 3.16 13.46 36.43
N ALA A 557 2.63 13.41 35.20
CA ALA A 557 2.39 12.18 34.47
C ALA A 557 3.60 11.73 33.63
N VAL A 558 4.71 12.50 33.60
CA VAL A 558 5.91 12.23 32.80
C VAL A 558 7.11 11.93 33.71
N PRO A 559 7.39 10.65 33.99
CA PRO A 559 8.49 10.24 34.85
C PRO A 559 9.85 10.70 34.31
N GLN A 560 10.76 11.08 35.21
CA GLN A 560 12.10 11.58 34.86
C GLN A 560 13.16 10.45 34.77
N SER A 561 12.80 9.22 35.15
CA SER A 561 13.68 8.04 35.18
C SER A 561 12.95 6.79 34.66
N GLY A 562 13.71 5.84 34.12
CA GLY A 562 13.20 4.62 33.47
C GLY A 562 13.24 4.70 31.94
N ASP A 563 12.86 3.62 31.26
CA ASP A 563 12.53 3.65 29.82
C ASP A 563 11.10 4.15 29.64
N VAL A 564 10.95 5.43 29.28
CA VAL A 564 9.67 6.11 29.22
C VAL A 564 9.18 6.18 27.78
N VAL A 565 7.92 5.82 27.54
CA VAL A 565 7.23 6.02 26.26
C VAL A 565 5.95 6.82 26.50
N VAL A 566 5.81 7.94 25.78
CA VAL A 566 4.57 8.72 25.75
C VAL A 566 3.88 8.46 24.42
N ARG A 567 2.66 7.93 24.46
CA ARG A 567 1.86 7.56 23.30
C ARG A 567 0.59 8.40 23.23
N PHE A 568 0.35 8.99 22.06
CA PHE A 568 -0.87 9.70 21.72
C PHE A 568 -1.70 8.84 20.79
N SER A 569 -3.00 8.78 21.01
CA SER A 569 -3.97 8.27 20.03
C SER A 569 -5.14 9.23 19.90
N PHE A 570 -5.76 9.27 18.73
CA PHE A 570 -6.93 10.11 18.46
C PHE A 570 -8.08 9.23 18.03
N VAL A 571 -9.19 9.29 18.76
CA VAL A 571 -10.38 8.47 18.48
C VAL A 571 -11.53 9.32 17.96
N THR A 572 -12.32 8.76 17.05
CA THR A 572 -13.54 9.42 16.53
C THR A 572 -14.55 9.67 17.64
N ARG A 573 -15.20 10.85 17.64
CA ARG A 573 -16.30 11.13 18.58
C ARG A 573 -17.65 10.63 18.08
N GLU A 574 -17.83 10.60 16.77
CA GLU A 574 -19.05 10.15 16.09
C GLU A 574 -18.74 9.00 15.12
N ALA A 575 -19.76 8.21 14.82
CA ALA A 575 -19.64 7.14 13.84
C ALA A 575 -19.72 7.69 12.41
N THR A 576 -18.91 7.14 11.53
CA THR A 576 -18.97 7.34 10.08
C THR A 576 -19.31 6.02 9.39
N ALA A 577 -19.57 6.04 8.08
CA ALA A 577 -19.80 4.81 7.31
C ALA A 577 -18.64 3.81 7.41
N ALA A 578 -17.39 4.29 7.55
CA ALA A 578 -16.19 3.45 7.59
C ALA A 578 -15.73 3.08 9.00
N ARG A 579 -16.08 3.89 10.01
CA ARG A 579 -15.51 3.80 11.36
C ARG A 579 -16.58 4.04 12.43
N PRO A 580 -16.80 3.11 13.38
CA PRO A 580 -17.58 3.38 14.59
C PRO A 580 -17.01 4.56 15.39
N ALA A 581 -17.83 5.14 16.28
CA ALA A 581 -17.32 6.07 17.30
C ALA A 581 -16.32 5.35 18.22
N GLY A 582 -15.28 6.06 18.68
CA GLY A 582 -14.20 5.50 19.51
C GLY A 582 -13.10 4.78 18.71
N THR A 583 -13.14 4.83 17.38
CA THR A 583 -12.11 4.21 16.53
C THR A 583 -10.87 5.08 16.47
N THR A 584 -9.68 4.51 16.71
CA THR A 584 -8.40 5.20 16.51
C THR A 584 -8.17 5.54 15.04
N VAL A 585 -7.88 6.81 14.74
CA VAL A 585 -7.60 7.30 13.37
C VAL A 585 -6.17 7.78 13.18
N ALA A 586 -5.45 8.01 14.28
CA ALA A 586 -4.08 8.45 14.30
C ALA A 586 -3.45 8.07 15.64
N PHE A 587 -2.15 7.75 15.62
CA PHE A 587 -1.35 7.63 16.83
C PHE A 587 0.10 8.05 16.56
N ASP A 588 0.80 8.43 17.62
CA ASP A 588 2.24 8.72 17.61
C ASP A 588 2.84 8.35 18.97
N GLU A 589 4.09 7.89 19.00
CA GLU A 589 4.80 7.56 20.24
C GLU A 589 6.20 8.16 20.30
N PHE A 590 6.62 8.53 21.52
CA PHE A 590 7.93 9.15 21.78
C PHE A 590 8.59 8.49 22.98
N GLY A 591 9.71 7.82 22.73
CA GLY A 591 10.51 7.18 23.76
C GLY A 591 11.69 8.04 24.21
N PHE A 592 11.96 8.09 25.52
CA PHE A 592 13.17 8.68 26.10
C PHE A 592 13.58 7.97 27.40
N GLY A 593 14.82 8.20 27.82
CA GLY A 593 15.43 7.42 28.89
C GLY A 593 16.12 6.17 28.35
N ARG A 594 16.50 5.26 29.24
CA ARG A 594 17.13 3.99 28.88
C ARG A 594 16.61 2.89 29.81
N PRO A 595 16.47 1.66 29.30
CA PRO A 595 16.22 0.50 30.14
C PRO A 595 17.28 0.41 31.24
N ALA A 596 16.87 0.08 32.45
CA ALA A 596 17.81 -0.19 33.52
C ALA A 596 18.69 -1.40 33.13
N THR A 597 20.01 -1.25 33.23
CA THR A 597 20.91 -2.40 33.05
C THR A 597 20.74 -3.34 34.24
N SER A 598 20.40 -4.60 33.98
CA SER A 598 20.34 -5.61 35.03
C SER A 598 21.72 -5.81 35.64
N ALA A 599 21.82 -5.82 36.97
CA ALA A 599 23.07 -6.19 37.63
C ALA A 599 23.49 -7.61 37.23
N LEU A 600 24.80 -7.81 37.07
CA LEU A 600 25.36 -9.15 36.88
C LEU A 600 25.27 -9.93 38.20
N PRO A 601 24.92 -11.21 38.16
CA PRO A 601 24.86 -12.06 39.34
C PRO A 601 26.26 -12.26 39.90
N THR A 602 26.36 -12.27 41.23
CA THR A 602 27.60 -12.54 41.96
C THR A 602 27.53 -13.92 42.58
N GLY A 603 28.67 -14.59 42.76
CA GLY A 603 28.67 -15.95 43.29
C GLY A 603 29.90 -16.77 43.01
N THR A 604 29.72 -18.10 43.03
CA THR A 604 30.81 -19.05 42.80
C THR A 604 31.18 -19.06 41.32
N ARG A 605 32.48 -18.90 41.02
CA ARG A 605 32.94 -18.89 39.64
C ARG A 605 32.64 -20.22 38.93
N PRO A 606 32.11 -20.18 37.69
CA PRO A 606 31.94 -21.38 36.87
C PRO A 606 33.24 -22.16 36.71
N SER A 607 33.14 -23.49 36.67
CA SER A 607 34.27 -24.38 36.40
C SER A 607 34.41 -24.64 34.90
N VAL A 608 35.64 -24.88 34.43
CA VAL A 608 35.95 -25.12 33.02
C VAL A 608 36.68 -26.44 32.85
N ALA A 609 36.19 -27.27 31.93
CA ALA A 609 36.82 -28.53 31.53
C ALA A 609 36.85 -28.62 30.01
N GLY A 610 37.97 -28.24 29.39
CA GLY A 610 38.10 -28.19 27.94
C GLY A 610 37.18 -27.12 27.33
N ASP A 611 36.21 -27.57 26.56
CA ASP A 611 35.18 -26.81 25.86
C ASP A 611 33.83 -26.79 26.59
N VAL A 612 33.81 -27.26 27.84
CA VAL A 612 32.63 -27.30 28.71
C VAL A 612 32.81 -26.32 29.87
N VAL A 613 31.77 -25.51 30.13
CA VAL A 613 31.68 -24.64 31.31
C VAL A 613 30.49 -25.08 32.16
N THR A 614 30.68 -25.21 33.47
CA THR A 614 29.63 -25.61 34.43
C THR A 614 29.46 -24.57 35.52
N ALA A 615 28.24 -24.08 35.69
CA ALA A 615 27.84 -23.07 36.68
C ALA A 615 26.59 -23.56 37.42
N GLY A 616 26.75 -24.05 38.66
CA GLY A 616 25.65 -24.65 39.41
C GLY A 616 25.02 -25.83 38.65
N PRO A 617 23.69 -25.84 38.41
CA PRO A 617 23.02 -26.88 37.63
C PRO A 617 23.19 -26.72 36.10
N THR A 618 23.78 -25.62 35.65
CA THR A 618 23.91 -25.29 34.24
C THR A 618 25.22 -25.82 33.65
N ARG A 619 25.13 -26.50 32.51
CA ARG A 619 26.27 -26.98 31.72
C ARG A 619 26.17 -26.47 30.28
N LEU A 620 27.21 -25.77 29.84
CA LEU A 620 27.33 -25.20 28.50
C LEU A 620 28.50 -25.87 27.76
N GLU A 621 28.26 -26.34 26.54
CA GLU A 621 29.28 -26.97 25.68
C GLU A 621 29.45 -26.19 24.38
N PHE A 622 30.69 -25.84 24.04
CA PHE A 622 31.02 -25.01 22.89
C PHE A 622 31.80 -25.81 21.84
N ASP A 623 31.55 -25.58 20.56
CA ASP A 623 32.37 -26.18 19.49
C ASP A 623 33.67 -25.37 19.29
N PRO A 624 34.86 -25.95 19.53
CA PRO A 624 36.14 -25.25 19.35
C PRO A 624 36.47 -24.88 17.89
N GLN A 625 35.80 -25.50 16.90
CA GLN A 625 36.07 -25.30 15.48
C GLN A 625 35.30 -24.12 14.88
N ASP A 626 34.08 -23.88 15.39
CA ASP A 626 33.21 -22.80 14.90
C ASP A 626 32.85 -21.75 15.96
N GLY A 627 32.95 -22.07 17.25
CA GLY A 627 32.61 -21.20 18.38
C GLY A 627 31.13 -21.17 18.78
N SER A 628 30.28 -22.01 18.21
CA SER A 628 28.86 -22.13 18.56
C SER A 628 28.68 -22.81 19.92
N LEU A 629 27.58 -22.48 20.59
CA LEU A 629 27.14 -23.21 21.77
C LEU A 629 26.27 -24.38 21.30
N VAL A 630 26.79 -25.60 21.44
CA VAL A 630 26.18 -26.83 20.88
C VAL A 630 25.25 -27.55 21.86
N SER A 631 25.37 -27.26 23.15
CA SER A 631 24.49 -27.79 24.19
C SER A 631 24.36 -26.80 25.35
N TRP A 632 23.13 -26.62 25.83
CA TRP A 632 22.79 -25.82 26.99
C TRP A 632 21.88 -26.63 27.89
N HIS A 633 22.45 -27.24 28.93
CA HIS A 633 21.68 -27.98 29.92
C HIS A 633 21.43 -27.12 31.17
N VAL A 634 20.20 -27.13 31.68
CA VAL A 634 19.82 -26.56 32.98
C VAL A 634 19.04 -27.63 33.74
N ASP A 635 19.43 -27.90 34.99
CA ASP A 635 18.81 -28.93 35.84
C ASP A 635 18.65 -30.30 35.16
N GLY A 636 19.65 -30.68 34.34
CA GLY A 636 19.68 -31.94 33.63
C GLY A 636 18.79 -32.03 32.38
N ARG A 637 18.13 -30.94 31.97
CA ARG A 637 17.35 -30.86 30.74
C ARG A 637 18.10 -30.05 29.67
N GLU A 638 18.14 -30.56 28.44
CA GLU A 638 18.66 -29.83 27.29
C GLU A 638 17.63 -28.76 26.87
N ILE A 639 18.10 -27.52 26.71
CA ILE A 639 17.28 -26.37 26.31
C ILE A 639 17.23 -26.24 24.78
N LEU A 640 18.33 -26.55 24.10
CA LEU A 640 18.49 -26.35 22.67
C LEU A 640 18.12 -27.60 21.87
N SER A 641 17.30 -27.46 20.81
CA SER A 641 17.16 -28.53 19.80
C SER A 641 18.16 -28.40 18.64
N GLY A 642 18.91 -27.30 18.63
CA GLY A 642 20.02 -27.04 17.72
C GLY A 642 20.94 -25.94 18.27
N PRO A 643 22.19 -25.85 17.80
CA PRO A 643 23.20 -24.96 18.35
C PRO A 643 22.83 -23.48 18.24
N LEU A 644 23.18 -22.70 19.26
CA LEU A 644 23.16 -21.24 19.20
C LEU A 644 24.35 -20.75 18.35
N ARG A 645 24.04 -20.15 17.20
CA ARG A 645 25.02 -19.75 16.18
C ARG A 645 24.89 -18.27 15.86
N ARG A 646 25.99 -17.68 15.38
CA ARG A 646 25.94 -16.35 14.73
C ARG A 646 25.07 -16.44 13.47
N ASN A 647 24.22 -15.46 13.23
CA ASN A 647 23.42 -15.34 12.01
C ASN A 647 23.80 -14.06 11.25
N TYR A 648 24.07 -14.20 9.95
CA TYR A 648 24.38 -13.09 9.06
C TYR A 648 23.42 -12.97 7.87
N TRP A 649 22.42 -13.85 7.80
CA TRP A 649 21.52 -14.01 6.67
C TRP A 649 20.05 -13.87 7.08
N ARG A 650 19.20 -13.65 6.08
CA ARG A 650 17.74 -13.66 6.17
C ARG A 650 17.19 -14.32 4.91
N ALA A 651 16.03 -14.97 4.98
CA ALA A 651 15.39 -15.49 3.76
C ALA A 651 15.05 -14.32 2.84
N LEU A 652 15.52 -14.32 1.59
CA LEU A 652 15.51 -13.09 0.81
C LEU A 652 14.08 -12.60 0.51
N THR A 653 13.84 -11.31 0.79
CA THR A 653 12.62 -10.65 0.31
C THR A 653 12.66 -10.48 -1.21
N ASP A 654 11.51 -10.24 -1.85
CA ASP A 654 11.47 -9.95 -3.28
C ASP A 654 12.39 -8.78 -3.65
N ASN A 655 12.36 -7.72 -2.84
CA ASN A 655 13.26 -6.59 -2.93
C ASN A 655 14.76 -6.96 -2.82
N ASP A 656 15.11 -7.95 -1.99
CA ASP A 656 16.50 -8.41 -1.88
C ASP A 656 16.96 -9.18 -3.13
N ARG A 657 16.05 -9.84 -3.84
CA ARG A 657 16.35 -10.56 -5.10
C ARG A 657 16.63 -9.57 -6.25
N GLY A 658 16.15 -8.34 -6.14
CA GLY A 658 16.45 -7.26 -7.07
C GLY A 658 16.02 -7.59 -8.50
N PHE A 659 16.84 -7.20 -9.47
CA PHE A 659 16.66 -7.56 -10.88
C PHE A 659 16.61 -9.08 -11.15
N GLY A 660 16.96 -9.93 -10.18
CA GLY A 660 16.78 -11.37 -10.27
C GLY A 660 15.31 -11.80 -10.36
N ASN A 661 14.35 -10.95 -9.99
CA ASN A 661 12.92 -11.26 -10.13
C ASN A 661 12.47 -11.41 -11.60
N PHE A 662 13.11 -10.68 -12.53
CA PHE A 662 12.68 -10.61 -13.93
C PHE A 662 13.35 -11.65 -14.85
N ASP A 663 14.50 -12.21 -14.45
CA ASP A 663 15.16 -13.29 -15.19
C ASP A 663 15.82 -14.30 -14.23
N PRO A 664 15.23 -15.51 -14.07
CA PRO A 664 15.81 -16.58 -13.28
C PRO A 664 17.25 -16.96 -13.67
N ARG A 665 17.63 -16.77 -14.95
CA ARG A 665 18.99 -17.07 -15.43
C ARG A 665 20.03 -16.10 -14.87
N LEU A 666 19.61 -14.87 -14.51
CA LEU A 666 20.47 -13.84 -13.97
C LEU A 666 20.56 -13.88 -12.44
N GLN A 667 19.63 -14.56 -11.75
CA GLN A 667 19.58 -14.63 -10.29
C GLN A 667 20.91 -15.02 -9.65
N ARG A 668 21.60 -16.04 -10.18
CA ARG A 668 22.90 -16.51 -9.66
C ARG A 668 23.99 -15.43 -9.67
N PHE A 669 23.89 -14.44 -10.56
CA PHE A 669 24.88 -13.37 -10.71
C PHE A 669 24.49 -12.09 -9.97
N LEU A 670 23.19 -11.84 -9.82
CA LEU A 670 22.65 -10.60 -9.25
C LEU A 670 22.42 -10.67 -7.74
N ILE A 671 22.13 -11.86 -7.21
CA ILE A 671 21.83 -12.06 -5.80
C ILE A 671 23.11 -12.39 -5.03
N ASP A 672 23.54 -11.52 -4.11
CA ASP A 672 24.69 -11.79 -3.23
C ASP A 672 24.29 -12.70 -2.06
N THR A 673 24.52 -14.00 -2.22
CA THR A 673 24.32 -15.03 -1.19
C THR A 673 25.54 -15.26 -0.31
N SER A 674 26.59 -14.44 -0.39
CA SER A 674 27.84 -14.71 0.34
C SER A 674 27.67 -14.71 1.86
N TRP A 675 26.66 -14.03 2.40
CA TRP A 675 26.35 -14.03 3.83
C TRP A 675 25.49 -15.22 4.30
N ARG A 676 24.99 -16.07 3.39
CA ARG A 676 24.16 -17.24 3.71
C ARG A 676 24.96 -18.33 4.44
N ASP A 677 26.03 -18.80 3.82
CA ASP A 677 26.83 -19.94 4.30
C ASP A 677 28.22 -19.50 4.78
N VAL A 678 28.27 -18.54 5.71
CA VAL A 678 29.54 -17.97 6.15
C VAL A 678 30.39 -19.00 6.89
N ARG A 679 31.45 -19.46 6.23
CA ARG A 679 32.48 -20.29 6.86
C ARG A 679 33.51 -19.40 7.54
N SER A 680 33.70 -19.61 8.85
CA SER A 680 34.77 -19.01 9.64
C SER A 680 35.68 -20.09 10.22
N ARG A 681 36.98 -19.81 10.29
CA ARG A 681 37.95 -20.62 11.03
C ARG A 681 38.20 -19.98 12.40
N VAL A 682 38.25 -20.79 13.45
CA VAL A 682 38.75 -20.36 14.76
C VAL A 682 40.29 -20.39 14.74
N ASP A 683 40.91 -19.21 14.80
CA ASP A 683 42.37 -19.06 14.87
C ASP A 683 42.87 -19.18 16.33
N ARG A 684 42.01 -18.86 17.30
CA ARG A 684 42.30 -18.95 18.73
C ARG A 684 41.05 -19.27 19.53
N PHE A 685 41.16 -20.24 20.43
CA PHE A 685 40.17 -20.59 21.44
C PHE A 685 40.82 -20.50 22.82
N THR A 686 40.26 -19.71 23.73
CA THR A 686 40.77 -19.56 25.10
C THR A 686 39.64 -19.37 26.10
N THR A 687 39.83 -19.91 27.29
CA THR A 687 38.96 -19.68 28.44
C THR A 687 39.72 -18.90 29.54
N GLY A 688 39.02 -18.05 30.28
CA GLY A 688 39.63 -17.26 31.35
C GLY A 688 38.60 -16.63 32.28
N GLY A 689 38.98 -16.35 33.53
CA GLY A 689 38.06 -15.72 34.50
C GLY A 689 37.78 -14.25 34.17
N ILE A 690 36.54 -13.80 34.39
CA ILE A 690 36.10 -12.40 34.25
C ILE A 690 35.15 -12.03 35.38
N GLY A 691 35.59 -11.18 36.33
CA GLY A 691 34.85 -10.98 37.57
C GLY A 691 34.61 -12.32 38.29
N ASP A 692 33.36 -12.58 38.67
CA ASP A 692 32.92 -13.88 39.20
C ASP A 692 32.58 -14.90 38.10
N GLY A 693 32.61 -14.52 36.82
CA GLY A 693 32.29 -15.40 35.69
C GLY A 693 33.50 -16.02 34.99
N VAL A 694 33.22 -16.70 33.88
CA VAL A 694 34.19 -17.27 32.94
C VAL A 694 33.89 -16.77 31.53
N ARG A 695 34.90 -16.23 30.86
CA ARG A 695 34.86 -15.91 29.44
C ARG A 695 35.37 -17.08 28.61
N VAL A 696 34.58 -17.50 27.63
CA VAL A 696 34.97 -18.41 26.55
C VAL A 696 35.14 -17.57 25.28
N LEU A 697 36.36 -17.43 24.77
CA LEU A 697 36.69 -16.50 23.68
C LEU A 697 37.23 -17.21 22.44
N PHE A 698 36.69 -16.81 21.29
CA PHE A 698 37.05 -17.26 19.95
C PHE A 698 37.51 -16.07 19.10
N ALA A 699 38.70 -16.19 18.52
CA ALA A 699 39.14 -15.29 17.45
C ALA A 699 38.83 -15.92 16.09
N LEU A 700 37.99 -15.25 15.31
CA LEU A 700 37.43 -15.78 14.08
C LEU A 700 38.08 -15.15 12.85
N ARG A 701 38.28 -15.97 11.82
CA ARG A 701 38.79 -15.53 10.51
C ARG A 701 37.87 -15.98 9.39
N SER A 702 37.49 -15.05 8.53
CA SER A 702 36.73 -15.30 7.30
C SER A 702 37.25 -14.44 6.14
N SER A 703 36.87 -14.80 4.91
CA SER A 703 37.07 -13.94 3.75
C SER A 703 36.15 -12.70 3.80
N LEU A 704 34.98 -12.81 4.44
CA LEU A 704 33.93 -11.78 4.45
C LEU A 704 34.09 -10.72 5.53
N PHE A 705 34.91 -10.97 6.55
CA PHE A 705 35.11 -10.02 7.65
C PHE A 705 36.51 -10.13 8.25
N SER A 706 36.84 -9.16 9.08
CA SER A 706 38.09 -9.07 9.85
C SER A 706 37.81 -8.62 11.28
N ARG A 707 38.81 -8.71 12.15
CA ARG A 707 38.69 -8.33 13.58
C ARG A 707 37.45 -8.96 14.23
N ALA A 708 37.21 -10.22 13.92
CA ALA A 708 36.02 -10.91 14.39
C ALA A 708 36.32 -11.64 15.69
N LEU A 709 35.63 -11.26 16.76
CA LEU A 709 35.68 -11.93 18.05
C LEU A 709 34.27 -12.41 18.40
N LEU A 710 34.21 -13.61 18.96
CA LEU A 710 33.01 -14.16 19.58
C LEU A 710 33.40 -14.55 21.00
N TRP A 711 32.60 -14.18 21.98
CA TRP A 711 32.79 -14.71 23.32
C TRP A 711 31.49 -14.89 24.07
N TYR A 712 31.56 -15.78 25.06
CA TYR A 712 30.49 -16.05 26.00
C TYR A 712 31.01 -15.79 27.41
N ASP A 713 30.40 -14.84 28.11
CA ASP A 713 30.66 -14.62 29.53
C ASP A 713 29.63 -15.40 30.34
N VAL A 714 30.02 -16.58 30.81
CA VAL A 714 29.20 -17.45 31.66
C VAL A 714 29.24 -16.94 33.10
N LEU A 715 28.06 -16.73 33.66
CA LEU A 715 27.86 -16.07 34.95
C LEU A 715 27.61 -17.09 36.07
N PRO A 716 27.77 -16.72 37.36
CA PRO A 716 27.60 -17.64 38.49
C PRO A 716 26.24 -18.35 38.61
N ASP A 717 25.16 -17.74 38.09
CA ASP A 717 23.80 -18.30 38.11
C ASP A 717 23.51 -19.23 36.91
N GLY A 718 24.46 -19.39 35.99
CA GLY A 718 24.28 -20.18 34.76
C GLY A 718 23.76 -19.40 33.56
N SER A 719 23.31 -18.15 33.74
CA SER A 719 23.06 -17.25 32.62
C SER A 719 24.38 -16.88 31.92
N PHE A 720 24.32 -16.43 30.67
CA PHE A 720 25.52 -16.04 29.93
C PHE A 720 25.29 -14.86 29.01
N ILE A 721 26.36 -14.12 28.72
CA ILE A 721 26.36 -13.03 27.74
C ILE A 721 27.07 -13.51 26.49
N ALA A 722 26.32 -13.66 25.39
CA ALA A 722 26.89 -13.91 24.06
C ALA A 722 27.21 -12.57 23.40
N HIS A 723 28.48 -12.36 23.06
CA HIS A 723 28.92 -11.18 22.33
C HIS A 723 29.62 -11.58 21.05
N HIS A 724 29.28 -10.90 19.96
CA HIS A 724 29.99 -11.03 18.70
C HIS A 724 30.26 -9.67 18.06
N GLU A 725 31.51 -9.42 17.69
CA GLU A 725 31.94 -8.24 16.95
C GLU A 725 32.68 -8.62 15.67
N LEU A 726 32.58 -7.78 14.64
CA LEU A 726 33.35 -7.91 13.40
C LEU A 726 33.45 -6.58 12.63
N VAL A 727 34.37 -6.53 11.67
CA VAL A 727 34.41 -5.52 10.60
C VAL A 727 34.19 -6.22 9.26
N PRO A 728 33.04 -6.03 8.58
CA PRO A 728 32.71 -6.73 7.36
C PRO A 728 33.46 -6.11 6.18
N ARG A 729 33.78 -6.92 5.18
CA ARG A 729 34.43 -6.51 3.93
C ARG A 729 33.44 -6.31 2.78
N LYS A 730 32.19 -6.68 3.01
CA LYS A 730 31.04 -6.46 2.12
C LYS A 730 29.88 -5.87 2.91
N THR A 731 28.91 -5.28 2.22
CA THR A 731 27.64 -4.87 2.83
C THR A 731 26.94 -6.09 3.43
N MET A 732 26.54 -6.00 4.70
CA MET A 732 25.89 -7.09 5.43
C MET A 732 24.36 -7.08 5.24
N VAL A 733 23.75 -8.23 5.53
CA VAL A 733 22.28 -8.40 5.57
C VAL A 733 21.78 -8.34 7.01
N ARG A 734 22.43 -9.06 7.92
CA ARG A 734 22.03 -9.22 9.33
C ARG A 734 23.25 -9.37 10.22
N LEU A 735 23.14 -8.98 11.48
CA LEU A 735 24.05 -9.40 12.55
C LEU A 735 23.22 -9.76 13.79
N GLY A 736 23.27 -11.04 14.16
CA GLY A 736 22.56 -11.55 15.32
C GLY A 736 23.01 -12.96 15.70
N PHE A 737 22.20 -13.59 16.55
CA PHE A 737 22.28 -14.99 16.88
C PHE A 737 21.00 -15.72 16.47
N THR A 738 21.11 -16.99 16.12
CA THR A 738 19.98 -17.87 15.86
C THR A 738 20.09 -19.11 16.73
N MET A 739 18.96 -19.61 17.22
CA MET A 739 18.87 -20.84 17.99
C MET A 739 17.58 -21.59 17.66
N ARG A 740 17.54 -22.88 17.98
CA ARG A 740 16.32 -23.69 17.90
C ARG A 740 15.90 -24.18 19.28
N LEU A 741 14.62 -23.98 19.59
CA LEU A 741 14.02 -24.33 20.87
C LEU A 741 12.84 -25.30 20.65
N PRO A 742 12.77 -26.41 21.39
CA PRO A 742 11.68 -27.38 21.25
C PRO A 742 10.39 -26.87 21.89
N GLY A 743 9.24 -27.20 21.29
CA GLY A 743 7.93 -27.04 21.92
C GLY A 743 7.56 -25.61 22.31
N VAL A 744 8.05 -24.60 21.57
CA VAL A 744 7.72 -23.19 21.84
C VAL A 744 6.23 -22.96 21.61
N GLN A 745 5.55 -22.45 22.64
CA GLN A 745 4.11 -22.18 22.58
C GLN A 745 3.83 -20.69 22.44
N ARG A 746 4.57 -19.85 23.19
CA ARG A 746 4.31 -18.42 23.31
C ARG A 746 5.60 -17.61 23.35
N VAL A 747 5.50 -16.38 22.86
CA VAL A 747 6.58 -15.40 22.93
C VAL A 747 6.03 -14.11 23.48
N ARG A 748 6.68 -13.60 24.51
CA ARG A 748 6.38 -12.32 25.14
C ARG A 748 7.56 -11.38 24.98
N TRP A 749 7.33 -10.12 24.65
CA TRP A 749 8.43 -9.15 24.49
C TRP A 749 7.99 -7.74 24.82
N LEU A 750 8.96 -6.91 25.23
CA LEU A 750 8.80 -5.47 25.32
C LEU A 750 9.48 -4.81 24.13
N GLY A 751 8.70 -4.27 23.19
CA GLY A 751 9.21 -3.65 21.97
C GLY A 751 8.09 -3.22 21.02
N LYS A 752 8.46 -2.89 19.78
CA LYS A 752 7.45 -2.54 18.76
C LYS A 752 6.70 -3.79 18.30
N GLY A 753 5.38 -3.67 18.16
CA GLY A 753 4.47 -4.74 17.74
C GLY A 753 2.99 -4.27 17.74
N PRO A 754 2.01 -5.18 17.68
CA PRO A 754 2.16 -6.65 17.69
C PRO A 754 2.48 -7.24 16.30
N HIS A 755 2.38 -6.46 15.23
CA HIS A 755 2.69 -6.91 13.86
C HIS A 755 4.17 -6.74 13.52
N GLU A 756 4.59 -7.47 12.50
CA GLU A 756 5.93 -7.41 11.91
C GLU A 756 6.33 -5.99 11.51
N ASN A 757 7.56 -5.61 11.82
CA ASN A 757 8.15 -4.32 11.50
C ASN A 757 9.67 -4.41 11.26
N TYR A 758 10.21 -3.47 10.46
CA TYR A 758 11.64 -3.39 10.12
C TYR A 758 12.21 -2.01 10.39
N ILE A 759 13.53 -1.86 10.34
CA ILE A 759 14.20 -0.61 10.73
C ILE A 759 13.81 0.59 9.86
N ASP A 760 13.32 0.36 8.65
CA ASP A 760 12.80 1.34 7.70
C ASP A 760 11.26 1.28 7.56
N ARG A 761 10.57 0.45 8.35
CA ARG A 761 9.11 0.27 8.34
C ARG A 761 8.63 -0.16 9.73
N ASN A 762 8.67 0.76 10.69
CA ASN A 762 8.21 0.45 12.06
C ASN A 762 7.38 1.53 12.73
N HIS A 763 7.02 2.61 12.06
CA HIS A 763 6.23 3.67 12.69
C HIS A 763 4.79 3.23 12.96
N GLY A 764 4.24 2.35 12.11
CA GLY A 764 2.94 1.70 12.28
C GLY A 764 2.85 0.77 13.50
N ALA A 765 3.99 0.36 14.07
CA ALA A 765 4.05 -0.49 15.26
C ALA A 765 4.35 0.33 16.52
N TRP A 766 3.68 -0.01 17.63
CA TRP A 766 3.87 0.68 18.92
C TRP A 766 4.62 -0.17 19.95
N THR A 767 5.25 0.52 20.89
CA THR A 767 5.95 -0.08 22.01
C THR A 767 4.94 -0.52 23.09
N ALA A 768 4.96 -1.80 23.44
CA ALA A 768 4.22 -2.36 24.58
C ALA A 768 4.85 -3.68 25.01
N VAL A 769 4.35 -4.26 26.11
CA VAL A 769 4.54 -5.69 26.38
C VAL A 769 3.51 -6.46 25.55
N HIS A 770 3.98 -7.19 24.55
CA HIS A 770 3.16 -8.04 23.69
C HIS A 770 3.33 -9.50 24.12
N ASP A 771 2.30 -10.32 23.93
CA ASP A 771 2.28 -11.74 24.29
C ASP A 771 1.45 -12.52 23.26
N LEU A 772 2.13 -13.21 22.34
CA LEU A 772 1.50 -13.91 21.22
C LEU A 772 1.88 -15.40 21.20
N PRO A 773 0.97 -16.27 20.70
CA PRO A 773 1.36 -17.64 20.36
C PRO A 773 2.34 -17.65 19.18
N LEU A 774 3.16 -18.69 19.06
CA LEU A 774 4.14 -18.83 17.96
C LEU A 774 3.48 -18.75 16.57
N THR A 775 2.24 -19.23 16.45
CA THR A 775 1.46 -19.22 15.20
C THR A 775 1.17 -17.82 14.68
N ASP A 776 1.22 -16.79 15.53
CA ASP A 776 0.81 -15.43 15.18
C ASP A 776 2.03 -14.51 14.99
N LEU A 777 3.25 -15.06 15.05
CA LEU A 777 4.52 -14.32 14.94
C LEU A 777 5.16 -14.37 13.55
N HIS A 778 4.58 -15.13 12.62
CA HIS A 778 4.99 -15.15 11.22
C HIS A 778 3.89 -14.55 10.35
N HIS A 779 4.29 -14.04 9.18
CA HIS A 779 3.36 -13.57 8.16
C HIS A 779 3.45 -14.44 6.92
N ASP A 780 2.28 -14.78 6.42
CA ASP A 780 2.06 -15.72 5.32
C ASP A 780 2.04 -14.99 3.97
N TYR A 781 3.22 -14.54 3.53
CA TYR A 781 3.43 -14.00 2.18
C TYR A 781 3.27 -15.10 1.11
N MET A 782 2.73 -14.76 -0.07
CA MET A 782 2.39 -15.76 -1.09
C MET A 782 3.63 -16.56 -1.52
N ARG A 783 4.72 -15.84 -1.81
CA ARG A 783 6.07 -16.42 -1.90
C ARG A 783 6.75 -16.31 -0.54
N PRO A 784 7.07 -17.43 0.12
CA PRO A 784 7.75 -17.40 1.40
C PRO A 784 9.09 -16.63 1.35
N GLN A 785 9.29 -15.79 2.35
CA GLN A 785 10.45 -14.90 2.50
C GLN A 785 10.60 -14.43 3.95
N GLU A 786 11.67 -13.69 4.29
CA GLU A 786 11.85 -13.14 5.64
C GLU A 786 10.55 -12.47 6.11
N ASN A 787 10.13 -12.82 7.32
CA ASN A 787 8.93 -12.30 7.96
C ASN A 787 9.06 -12.35 9.50
N GLY A 788 8.09 -11.80 10.21
CA GLY A 788 7.91 -11.89 11.66
C GLY A 788 8.86 -11.01 12.49
N ASN A 789 9.60 -10.09 11.86
CA ASN A 789 10.59 -9.29 12.58
C ASN A 789 9.92 -8.26 13.49
N HIS A 790 10.47 -8.09 14.68
CA HIS A 790 10.05 -7.05 15.62
C HIS A 790 11.27 -6.22 16.00
N THR A 791 11.16 -4.89 15.96
CA THR A 791 12.27 -3.98 16.26
C THR A 791 12.13 -3.32 17.61
N ARG A 792 13.21 -2.64 18.04
CA ARG A 792 13.26 -1.84 19.27
C ARG A 792 12.92 -2.67 20.52
N VAL A 793 13.38 -3.91 20.56
CA VAL A 793 13.07 -4.89 21.61
C VAL A 793 14.04 -4.71 22.77
N ARG A 794 13.49 -4.56 23.97
CA ARG A 794 14.24 -4.41 25.22
C ARG A 794 14.58 -5.78 25.80
N TRP A 795 13.58 -6.65 25.85
CA TRP A 795 13.69 -8.04 26.25
C TRP A 795 12.66 -8.90 25.53
N LEU A 796 12.94 -10.18 25.48
CA LEU A 796 12.20 -11.26 24.84
C LEU A 796 12.16 -12.45 25.80
N GLU A 797 10.99 -13.06 25.97
CA GLU A 797 10.76 -14.31 26.72
C GLU A 797 10.11 -15.32 25.77
N VAL A 798 10.73 -16.48 25.58
CA VAL A 798 10.25 -17.57 24.74
C VAL A 798 9.89 -18.73 25.64
N ALA A 799 8.59 -18.99 25.79
CA ALA A 799 8.07 -20.06 26.63
C ALA A 799 7.82 -21.31 25.78
N GLY A 800 8.50 -22.40 26.11
CA GLY A 800 8.25 -23.72 25.52
C GLY A 800 7.87 -24.76 26.56
N ASP A 801 7.64 -25.99 26.10
CA ASP A 801 7.19 -27.12 26.94
C ASP A 801 8.19 -27.49 28.04
N THR A 802 9.48 -27.24 27.83
CA THR A 802 10.56 -27.70 28.71
C THR A 802 11.18 -26.59 29.55
N ALA A 803 11.17 -25.36 29.04
CA ALA A 803 11.86 -24.21 29.62
C ALA A 803 11.34 -22.88 29.05
N THR A 804 11.58 -21.82 29.81
CA THR A 804 11.45 -20.44 29.32
C THR A 804 12.84 -19.85 29.10
N VAL A 805 13.11 -19.34 27.90
CA VAL A 805 14.35 -18.65 27.56
C VAL A 805 14.11 -17.14 27.54
N ARG A 806 14.90 -16.38 28.30
CA ARG A 806 14.88 -14.92 28.30
C ARG A 806 16.11 -14.37 27.59
N ALA A 807 15.89 -13.39 26.71
CA ALA A 807 16.93 -12.64 26.03
C ALA A 807 16.77 -11.13 26.29
N GLN A 808 17.87 -10.44 26.52
CA GLN A 808 17.91 -8.98 26.63
C GLN A 808 19.28 -8.45 26.21
N ASP A 809 19.38 -7.20 25.76
CA ASP A 809 20.68 -6.63 25.43
C ASP A 809 21.54 -6.43 26.69
N GLY A 810 22.79 -6.89 26.65
CA GLY A 810 23.70 -6.82 27.80
C GLY A 810 24.26 -5.43 28.09
N THR A 811 24.00 -4.45 27.23
CA THR A 811 24.58 -3.09 27.27
C THR A 811 23.53 -1.98 27.37
N GLY A 812 22.25 -2.32 27.25
CA GLY A 812 21.12 -1.38 27.23
C GLY A 812 20.77 -0.85 25.84
N ASP A 813 21.29 -1.46 24.78
CA ASP A 813 20.87 -1.24 23.40
C ASP A 813 19.53 -1.96 23.12
N LEU A 814 18.96 -1.74 21.92
CA LEU A 814 17.72 -2.37 21.49
C LEU A 814 17.99 -3.48 20.47
N LEU A 815 17.28 -4.59 20.63
CA LEU A 815 17.35 -5.77 19.77
C LEU A 815 16.24 -5.75 18.72
N GLY A 816 16.33 -6.67 17.77
CA GLY A 816 15.18 -7.21 17.05
C GLY A 816 15.09 -8.72 17.21
N PHE A 817 13.94 -9.31 16.89
CA PHE A 817 13.82 -10.77 16.83
C PHE A 817 12.83 -11.23 15.77
N THR A 818 12.98 -12.48 15.34
CA THR A 818 11.94 -13.26 14.65
C THR A 818 11.76 -14.61 15.35
N ALA A 819 10.55 -15.16 15.29
CA ALA A 819 10.23 -16.48 15.83
C ALA A 819 9.38 -17.26 14.83
N TRP A 820 9.84 -18.44 14.40
CA TRP A 820 9.20 -19.20 13.34
C TRP A 820 9.00 -20.68 13.71
N PRO A 821 7.91 -21.32 13.26
CA PRO A 821 7.71 -22.76 13.38
C PRO A 821 8.49 -23.58 12.32
N TYR A 822 9.38 -22.96 11.55
CA TYR A 822 10.18 -23.58 10.49
C TYR A 822 11.62 -23.07 10.52
N THR A 823 12.51 -23.64 9.71
CA THR A 823 13.91 -23.19 9.61
C THR A 823 14.06 -22.05 8.61
N GLN A 824 15.09 -21.22 8.79
CA GLN A 824 15.43 -20.15 7.83
C GLN A 824 15.72 -20.73 6.43
N GLU A 825 16.32 -21.92 6.36
CA GLU A 825 16.62 -22.60 5.10
C GLU A 825 15.37 -23.08 4.38
N ALA A 826 14.36 -23.58 5.12
CA ALA A 826 13.07 -23.97 4.54
C ALA A 826 12.33 -22.74 4.01
N LEU A 827 12.34 -21.65 4.78
CA LEU A 827 11.73 -20.37 4.38
C LEU A 827 12.37 -19.80 3.10
N ASP A 828 13.70 -19.82 3.00
CA ASP A 828 14.44 -19.29 1.85
C ASP A 828 14.36 -20.18 0.59
N ALA A 829 13.94 -21.44 0.74
CA ALA A 829 13.86 -22.42 -0.35
C ALA A 829 12.46 -22.58 -0.95
N ALA A 830 11.39 -22.32 -0.20
CA ALA A 830 10.02 -22.47 -0.67
C ALA A 830 9.68 -21.41 -1.73
N GLU A 831 8.95 -21.82 -2.78
CA GLU A 831 8.41 -20.91 -3.79
C GLU A 831 6.92 -20.61 -3.52
N HIS A 832 6.21 -21.51 -2.86
CA HIS A 832 4.83 -21.28 -2.43
C HIS A 832 4.63 -21.53 -0.95
N ILE A 833 3.73 -20.76 -0.34
CA ILE A 833 3.38 -20.89 1.08
C ILE A 833 2.98 -22.30 1.51
N HIS A 834 2.25 -23.03 0.67
CA HIS A 834 1.79 -24.38 0.98
C HIS A 834 2.91 -25.44 0.95
N GLU A 835 4.14 -25.07 0.59
CA GLU A 835 5.34 -25.92 0.66
C GLU A 835 6.05 -25.82 2.02
N LEU A 836 5.77 -24.76 2.80
CA LEU A 836 6.44 -24.48 4.07
C LEU A 836 5.83 -25.30 5.21
N ALA A 837 6.53 -26.36 5.61
CA ALA A 837 6.07 -27.25 6.68
C ALA A 837 6.44 -26.70 8.07
N HIS A 838 5.45 -26.66 8.98
CA HIS A 838 5.69 -26.38 10.39
C HIS A 838 6.36 -27.57 11.08
N THR A 839 7.27 -27.28 11.99
CA THR A 839 8.06 -28.23 12.78
C THR A 839 7.80 -28.03 14.27
N SER A 840 8.12 -29.04 15.08
CA SER A 840 7.95 -28.98 16.55
C SER A 840 8.91 -28.01 17.24
N ASP A 841 10.00 -27.63 16.59
CA ASP A 841 10.98 -26.72 17.19
C ASP A 841 10.99 -25.39 16.46
N ALA A 842 10.94 -24.33 17.24
CA ALA A 842 10.94 -22.98 16.72
C ALA A 842 12.36 -22.50 16.42
N THR A 843 12.51 -21.72 15.36
CA THR A 843 13.72 -20.95 15.07
C THR A 843 13.55 -19.56 15.67
N ILE A 844 14.44 -19.19 16.59
CA ILE A 844 14.46 -17.86 17.22
C ILE A 844 15.70 -17.12 16.76
N ASN A 845 15.53 -15.98 16.09
CA ASN A 845 16.62 -15.09 15.73
C ASN A 845 16.61 -13.86 16.62
N ILE A 846 17.77 -13.47 17.16
CA ILE A 846 17.93 -12.29 18.01
C ILE A 846 19.01 -11.41 17.39
N ASP A 847 18.62 -10.23 16.96
CA ASP A 847 19.45 -9.36 16.13
C ASP A 847 19.85 -8.08 16.83
N ARG A 848 21.09 -7.65 16.58
CA ARG A 848 21.42 -6.24 16.79
C ARG A 848 20.82 -5.37 15.70
N GLN A 849 20.91 -5.86 14.47
CA GLN A 849 20.47 -5.14 13.29
C GLN A 849 20.27 -6.11 12.11
N GLN A 850 19.20 -5.87 11.39
CA GLN A 850 18.93 -6.38 10.05
C GLN A 850 18.80 -5.17 9.12
N ARG A 851 19.30 -5.25 7.88
CA ARG A 851 19.06 -4.17 6.91
C ARG A 851 17.56 -4.00 6.63
N GLY A 852 17.16 -2.83 6.15
CA GLY A 852 15.77 -2.55 5.81
C GLY A 852 15.18 -3.45 4.72
N VAL A 853 13.88 -3.33 4.49
CA VAL A 853 13.14 -4.08 3.44
C VAL A 853 13.06 -3.31 2.13
N GLY A 854 13.11 -1.98 2.15
CA GLY A 854 13.07 -1.17 0.93
C GLY A 854 11.72 -1.14 0.22
N GLY A 855 11.70 -0.63 -1.02
CA GLY A 855 10.48 -0.61 -1.84
C GLY A 855 10.33 0.54 -2.83
N ASP A 856 11.29 1.48 -2.92
CA ASP A 856 11.18 2.62 -3.85
C ASP A 856 11.06 2.18 -5.31
N THR A 857 11.75 1.10 -5.66
CA THR A 857 11.83 0.59 -7.02
C THR A 857 11.23 -0.82 -7.08
N PRO A 858 10.42 -1.15 -8.10
CA PRO A 858 9.77 -2.46 -8.20
C PRO A 858 10.74 -3.64 -8.08
N GLY A 859 10.50 -4.48 -7.07
CA GLY A 859 11.30 -5.68 -6.79
C GLY A 859 12.76 -5.40 -6.44
N VAL A 860 13.13 -4.19 -5.99
CA VAL A 860 14.50 -3.81 -5.62
C VAL A 860 14.51 -3.05 -4.29
N ALA A 861 15.32 -3.50 -3.33
CA ALA A 861 15.35 -2.91 -1.98
C ALA A 861 15.72 -1.42 -1.96
N ALA A 862 16.64 -0.95 -2.81
CA ALA A 862 16.98 0.48 -2.95
C ALA A 862 17.19 1.26 -1.61
N LEU A 863 17.69 0.60 -0.56
CA LEU A 863 17.65 1.10 0.83
C LEU A 863 18.28 2.49 1.01
N LEU A 864 17.73 3.36 1.85
CA LEU A 864 18.42 4.60 2.24
C LEU A 864 19.65 4.32 3.12
N PRO A 865 20.67 5.22 3.17
CA PRO A 865 21.90 4.99 3.92
C PRO A 865 21.74 4.57 5.39
N PRO A 866 20.78 5.11 6.18
CA PRO A 866 20.56 4.69 7.58
C PRO A 866 20.14 3.22 7.73
N TYR A 867 19.53 2.65 6.69
CA TYR A 867 18.95 1.32 6.71
C TYR A 867 19.86 0.25 6.09
N ARG A 868 21.09 0.63 5.71
CA ARG A 868 22.12 -0.26 5.17
C ARG A 868 23.11 -0.67 6.26
N MET A 869 23.77 -1.80 6.05
CA MET A 869 24.91 -2.25 6.85
C MET A 869 26.21 -2.25 6.01
N PRO A 870 26.81 -1.10 5.70
CA PRO A 870 27.96 -1.01 4.80
C PRO A 870 29.22 -1.70 5.32
N ALA A 871 30.08 -2.11 4.38
CA ALA A 871 31.42 -2.63 4.62
C ALA A 871 32.33 -1.64 5.37
N GLY A 872 33.36 -2.15 6.04
CA GLY A 872 34.43 -1.36 6.65
C GLY A 872 34.09 -0.72 8.00
N ARG A 873 32.85 -0.87 8.48
CA ARG A 873 32.42 -0.40 9.82
C ARG A 873 32.44 -1.54 10.83
N ARG A 874 32.74 -1.25 12.10
CA ARG A 874 32.60 -2.26 13.16
C ARG A 874 31.12 -2.42 13.50
N TYR A 875 30.66 -3.66 13.60
CA TYR A 875 29.35 -4.01 14.14
C TYR A 875 29.56 -4.99 15.30
N GLU A 876 28.70 -4.90 16.31
CA GLU A 876 28.71 -5.79 17.46
C GLU A 876 27.31 -6.07 17.97
N VAL A 877 27.10 -7.26 18.52
CA VAL A 877 25.85 -7.71 19.15
C VAL A 877 26.17 -8.28 20.51
N THR A 878 25.40 -7.91 21.54
CA THR A 878 25.60 -8.39 22.93
C THR A 878 24.26 -8.82 23.52
N VAL A 879 24.04 -10.12 23.67
CA VAL A 879 22.77 -10.65 24.20
C VAL A 879 23.05 -11.41 25.49
N ARG A 880 22.38 -11.02 26.58
CA ARG A 880 22.30 -11.84 27.79
C ARG A 880 21.17 -12.85 27.62
N LEU A 881 21.50 -14.12 27.84
CA LEU A 881 20.59 -15.25 27.77
C LEU A 881 20.49 -15.94 29.13
N ASP A 882 19.28 -16.26 29.50
CA ASP A 882 18.91 -16.97 30.72
C ASP A 882 17.84 -18.02 30.38
N ALA A 883 17.82 -19.13 31.11
CA ALA A 883 16.80 -20.15 30.96
C ALA A 883 16.35 -20.65 32.33
N SER A 884 15.03 -20.74 32.50
CA SER A 884 14.40 -21.37 33.65
C SER A 884 13.67 -22.64 33.20
N VAL A 885 13.77 -23.67 34.03
CA VAL A 885 13.11 -24.96 33.83
C VAL A 885 12.00 -25.08 34.88
N GLU A 886 10.78 -25.39 34.45
CA GLU A 886 9.66 -25.68 35.37
C GLU A 886 9.73 -27.08 35.99
#